data_AF-A0A9X3NLE7-F1
#
_entry.id   AF-A0A9X3NLE7-F1
#
_cell.length_a   1.000
_cell.length_b   1.000
_cell.length_c   1.000
_cell.angle_alpha   90.00
_cell.angle_beta   90.00
_cell.angle_gamma   90.00
#
_symmetry.space_group_name_H-M   'P 1'
#
loop_
_entity.id
_entity.type
_entity.pdbx_description
1 polymer ?
#
loop_
_entity_poly.entity_id
_entity_poly.type
_entity_poly.pdbx_seq_one_letter_code
_entity_poly.pdbx_strand_id
1 'polypeptide(L)'
;MTLSSRWRRAAAATVAVASLVPFAATAQAAGTETTKYQRSDFLQRALGVPANTVIDSVTYDRFQNLLRHTGNLAILIGDPATDPSFKAKAVSVDAAARAAGIAKVYWFNPNLTGGVQVGESKLPNLDIRNTEAIGLVKSSRDKYKDAWQNVVAQSLGNGVIATPSNPGAQSQSVTTTTGQAGAPVNDTVDPIFDYTTTTPANLTDSYFLVYNTEGGTEAAKDKIVSWVNLTDDAASATKVTAAIAGKTFARVDQFAWWKEEANERQRVGTQNTPSQNPDVPVLTDADNATADGGWRVNQITYPELVDLLDHSTDGDAAILFGGTWCPNTRAVLPFVNKEAQKNDVTVYNFDTVLDGGKVAGNPTGGANPLQTRNGHGNAGTGADANFRTFPSYVYGELVSQYLSNFQTEYLPTATNAITYFPYGDTSKTAKSQARLQVPYLFGYKAKGTTGPQAGITRQWIIKNANGTFREYMSNWYYTNPQQGKVSITFPSTVPAWQKINQAITNFTYKTDVTPLIPNRAIYTDTADYLINETATVGVDSRTGAVTVTSGGPTDISQPALTAALAALGANAPKTLTEARTAWLANKTDANLTTIAGAWGTVDARKDNVGSSFGAPTTPNSIAGGAAAKRALEVFFGGLPGGPRFTTRTVTANTVTAPAAPSVSLTIANPQGRAVTGDVTISVKQDATEVASVTSAISGGAASFALPALPAGTYAYTLTYGGTEDIDGFTESGTLTVNPAPVVDPTPTPTPPVVVPAPTATPTPTPIVKAKVSKVAGAIAKAPTSKKAGKYKVTITTAKGQTKASGKVTLKLTKGKTTKTVTGTLKNGTVTVTVPKLAKGTWKVAITWPGDSKYESGKATGTSIKVKK
;
A
#
# COMPACT_ATOMS: atom_id res chain seq x y z
N MET A 1 -37.37 27.85 63.40
CA MET A 1 -38.76 27.87 63.92
C MET A 1 -39.43 26.55 63.52
N THR A 2 -40.01 25.82 64.48
CA THR A 2 -41.04 24.74 64.36
C THR A 2 -40.93 23.73 63.19
N LEU A 3 -40.46 22.47 63.32
CA LEU A 3 -40.98 21.26 64.03
C LEU A 3 -42.29 20.62 63.50
N SER A 4 -42.20 19.40 62.94
CA SER A 4 -43.18 18.28 62.97
C SER A 4 -42.63 17.07 62.15
N SER A 5 -42.18 15.97 62.80
CA SER A 5 -42.88 14.68 63.05
C SER A 5 -42.92 13.71 61.83
N ARG A 6 -42.21 12.56 61.83
CA ARG A 6 -42.57 11.23 62.42
C ARG A 6 -43.81 10.57 61.75
N TRP A 7 -43.93 9.25 61.47
CA TRP A 7 -43.06 8.04 61.49
C TRP A 7 -43.92 6.82 61.00
N ARG A 8 -43.29 5.63 60.80
CA ARG A 8 -43.85 4.23 60.64
C ARG A 8 -43.87 3.68 59.19
N ARG A 9 -43.07 2.65 58.83
CA ARG A 9 -43.02 1.19 59.18
C ARG A 9 -44.06 0.38 58.37
N ALA A 10 -43.64 -0.41 57.35
CA ALA A 10 -43.23 -1.84 57.40
C ALA A 10 -44.38 -2.75 56.82
N ALA A 11 -44.21 -3.98 56.30
CA ALA A 11 -43.09 -4.94 56.24
C ALA A 11 -43.25 -5.98 55.09
N ALA A 12 -42.17 -6.74 54.78
CA ALA A 12 -42.09 -8.15 54.25
C ALA A 12 -42.77 -8.54 52.91
N ALA A 13 -42.34 -9.55 52.12
CA ALA A 13 -41.23 -10.54 52.15
C ALA A 13 -40.70 -10.75 50.68
N THR A 14 -39.42 -11.02 50.37
CA THR A 14 -38.70 -12.34 50.34
C THR A 14 -39.46 -13.42 49.53
N VAL A 15 -38.97 -14.05 48.44
CA VAL A 15 -37.76 -14.90 48.19
C VAL A 15 -37.52 -14.97 46.65
N ALA A 16 -36.40 -14.50 46.08
CA ALA A 16 -35.18 -15.21 45.62
C ALA A 16 -35.20 -15.96 44.25
N VAL A 17 -34.07 -15.85 43.51
CA VAL A 17 -33.65 -16.63 42.29
C VAL A 17 -34.44 -16.33 40.99
N ALA A 18 -33.89 -16.16 39.78
CA ALA A 18 -32.51 -16.24 39.27
C ALA A 18 -32.08 -15.00 38.47
N SER A 19 -30.81 -14.62 38.57
CA SER A 19 -30.19 -13.57 37.74
C SER A 19 -29.59 -14.15 36.45
N LEU A 20 -30.26 -13.98 35.31
CA LEU A 20 -29.64 -14.15 33.99
C LEU A 20 -29.21 -12.77 33.45
N VAL A 21 -27.95 -12.43 33.71
CA VAL A 21 -27.26 -11.33 33.02
C VAL A 21 -26.95 -11.82 31.60
N PRO A 22 -27.53 -11.25 30.54
CA PRO A 22 -27.02 -11.47 29.20
C PRO A 22 -25.68 -10.73 29.14
N PHE A 23 -24.58 -11.46 29.26
CA PHE A 23 -23.27 -10.97 28.86
C PHE A 23 -23.32 -10.74 27.35
N ALA A 24 -23.73 -9.53 26.96
CA ALA A 24 -23.40 -9.01 25.66
C ALA A 24 -21.87 -8.98 25.60
N ALA A 25 -21.28 -9.96 24.91
CA ALA A 25 -19.86 -9.93 24.59
C ALA A 25 -19.60 -8.60 23.90
N THR A 26 -18.91 -7.70 24.59
CA THR A 26 -18.37 -6.50 23.97
C THR A 26 -17.47 -7.01 22.87
N ALA A 27 -17.84 -6.77 21.61
CA ALA A 27 -16.93 -6.94 20.49
C ALA A 27 -15.72 -6.06 20.82
N GLN A 28 -14.65 -6.69 21.30
CA GLN A 28 -13.44 -5.99 21.68
C GLN A 28 -12.94 -5.33 20.41
N ALA A 29 -12.71 -4.01 20.47
CA ALA A 29 -12.14 -3.30 19.35
C ALA A 29 -10.84 -4.01 18.98
N ALA A 30 -10.73 -4.49 17.73
CA ALA A 30 -9.52 -5.13 17.24
C ALA A 30 -8.34 -4.20 17.52
N GLY A 31 -7.30 -4.73 18.18
CA GLY A 31 -6.20 -3.93 18.68
C GLY A 31 -5.51 -3.15 17.57
N THR A 32 -5.10 -1.93 17.87
CA THR A 32 -4.30 -1.08 16.99
C THR A 32 -2.85 -1.58 16.94
N GLU A 33 -2.62 -2.80 16.45
CA GLU A 33 -1.30 -3.45 16.34
C GLU A 33 -0.49 -2.95 15.12
N THR A 34 -0.38 -1.63 14.96
CA THR A 34 0.76 -1.02 14.25
C THR A 34 1.99 -1.08 15.14
N THR A 35 3.16 -1.47 14.61
CA THR A 35 4.43 -1.19 15.28
C THR A 35 4.54 0.32 15.47
N LYS A 36 4.92 0.79 16.66
CA LYS A 36 5.14 2.22 16.89
C LYS A 36 6.60 2.65 16.68
N TYR A 37 7.36 1.92 15.87
CA TYR A 37 8.78 2.15 15.62
C TYR A 37 9.07 3.61 15.27
N GLN A 38 9.84 4.30 16.10
CA GLN A 38 10.24 5.67 15.84
C GLN A 38 11.70 5.74 15.37
N ARG A 39 11.96 6.59 14.38
CA ARG A 39 13.33 6.96 13.98
C ARG A 39 14.16 7.49 15.15
N SER A 40 13.53 8.10 16.15
CA SER A 40 14.20 8.52 17.39
C SER A 40 14.88 7.37 18.12
N ASP A 41 14.34 6.16 18.03
CA ASP A 41 14.81 5.00 18.79
C ASP A 41 16.04 4.39 18.10
N PHE A 42 16.01 4.34 16.76
CA PHE A 42 17.20 4.10 15.94
C PHE A 42 18.30 5.14 16.22
N LEU A 43 17.96 6.44 16.21
CA LEU A 43 18.94 7.50 16.46
C LEU A 43 19.50 7.45 17.89
N GLN A 44 18.71 7.07 18.90
CA GLN A 44 19.20 6.77 20.26
C GLN A 44 20.22 5.62 20.24
N ARG A 45 19.89 4.48 19.60
CA ARG A 45 20.80 3.32 19.54
C ARG A 45 22.08 3.64 18.77
N ALA A 46 21.95 4.22 17.58
CA ALA A 46 23.08 4.60 16.72
C ALA A 46 23.94 5.71 17.33
N LEU A 47 23.34 6.87 17.64
CA LEU A 47 24.04 8.11 17.99
C LEU A 47 23.97 8.52 19.48
N GLY A 48 23.14 7.89 20.31
CA GLY A 48 23.01 8.24 21.73
C GLY A 48 22.30 9.56 21.99
N VAL A 49 21.67 10.15 20.97
CA VAL A 49 20.87 11.38 21.07
C VAL A 49 19.55 11.13 21.83
N PRO A 50 18.94 12.15 22.47
CA PRO A 50 17.69 11.98 23.22
C PRO A 50 16.47 11.73 22.32
N ALA A 51 15.36 11.28 22.91
CA ALA A 51 14.10 11.01 22.21
C ALA A 51 13.53 12.20 21.42
N ASN A 52 13.74 13.42 21.90
CA ASN A 52 13.34 14.65 21.23
C ASN A 52 14.41 15.21 20.27
N THR A 53 15.29 14.36 19.75
CA THR A 53 16.37 14.76 18.83
C THR A 53 15.85 15.47 17.58
N VAL A 54 16.62 16.45 17.12
CA VAL A 54 16.39 17.15 15.85
C VAL A 54 17.15 16.50 14.69
N ILE A 55 17.98 15.49 14.94
CA ILE A 55 18.66 14.75 13.88
C ILE A 55 17.62 13.97 13.02
N ASP A 56 17.87 13.86 11.73
CA ASP A 56 17.15 13.01 10.79
C ASP A 56 18.15 12.25 9.92
N SER A 57 18.07 10.91 9.92
CA SER A 57 18.87 10.08 9.01
C SER A 57 18.44 10.31 7.56
N VAL A 58 19.41 10.46 6.66
CA VAL A 58 19.17 10.62 5.23
C VAL A 58 19.98 9.59 4.41
N THR A 59 19.32 9.06 3.39
CA THR A 59 19.90 8.27 2.31
C THR A 59 20.69 9.17 1.35
N TYR A 60 21.49 8.56 0.47
CA TYR A 60 22.32 9.28 -0.50
C TYR A 60 21.53 10.14 -1.51
N ASP A 61 20.37 9.67 -1.94
CA ASP A 61 19.45 10.40 -2.82
C ASP A 61 18.77 11.58 -2.11
N ARG A 62 18.31 11.40 -0.86
CA ARG A 62 17.85 12.52 -0.02
C ARG A 62 18.97 13.52 0.27
N PHE A 63 20.20 13.06 0.50
CA PHE A 63 21.36 13.93 0.73
C PHE A 63 21.68 14.79 -0.50
N GLN A 64 21.77 14.19 -1.69
CA GLN A 64 21.94 14.96 -2.94
C GLN A 64 20.80 15.94 -3.20
N ASN A 65 19.55 15.57 -2.91
CA ASN A 65 18.42 16.47 -3.09
C ASN A 65 18.46 17.64 -2.10
N LEU A 66 18.74 17.40 -0.82
CA LEU A 66 18.90 18.45 0.21
C LEU A 66 19.88 19.53 -0.25
N LEU A 67 20.98 19.14 -0.87
CA LEU A 67 22.01 20.06 -1.38
C LEU A 67 21.56 20.91 -2.60
N ARG A 68 20.29 20.81 -3.02
CA ARG A 68 19.66 21.62 -4.07
C ARG A 68 18.63 22.61 -3.54
N HIS A 69 18.24 22.53 -2.26
CA HIS A 69 17.26 23.44 -1.66
C HIS A 69 17.88 24.77 -1.23
N THR A 70 17.05 25.82 -1.17
CA THR A 70 17.46 27.18 -0.79
C THR A 70 17.32 27.44 0.71
N GLY A 71 18.05 28.43 1.22
CA GLY A 71 18.14 28.73 2.64
C GLY A 71 19.13 27.82 3.40
N ASN A 72 19.40 28.16 4.66
CA ASN A 72 20.41 27.44 5.44
C ASN A 72 19.90 26.07 5.92
N LEU A 73 20.67 25.02 5.66
CA LEU A 73 20.45 23.67 6.15
C LEU A 73 21.57 23.30 7.13
N ALA A 74 21.21 22.67 8.25
CA ALA A 74 22.17 22.07 9.17
C ALA A 74 22.40 20.62 8.74
N ILE A 75 23.64 20.28 8.38
CA ILE A 75 24.03 18.97 7.86
C ILE A 75 25.10 18.36 8.77
N LEU A 76 24.98 17.07 9.03
CA LEU A 76 25.95 16.26 9.76
C LEU A 76 26.43 15.14 8.84
N ILE A 77 27.74 14.99 8.66
CA ILE A 77 28.36 13.92 7.87
C ILE A 77 29.29 13.15 8.79
N GLY A 78 29.19 11.83 8.81
CA GLY A 78 30.07 10.97 9.61
C GLY A 78 29.47 9.58 9.87
N ASP A 79 30.30 8.66 10.33
CA ASP A 79 29.97 7.25 10.54
C ASP A 79 30.41 6.77 11.93
N PRO A 80 29.48 6.42 12.84
CA PRO A 80 29.83 5.92 14.18
C PRO A 80 30.51 4.54 14.17
N ALA A 81 30.54 3.83 13.04
CA ALA A 81 31.24 2.55 12.92
C ALA A 81 32.74 2.70 12.62
N THR A 82 33.17 3.83 12.07
CA THR A 82 34.57 4.11 11.70
C THR A 82 35.19 5.29 12.47
N ASP A 83 34.38 6.24 12.96
CA ASP A 83 34.79 7.30 13.90
C ASP A 83 34.17 7.05 15.29
N PRO A 84 34.93 6.54 16.28
CA PRO A 84 34.43 6.30 17.63
C PRO A 84 34.02 7.58 18.39
N SER A 85 34.58 8.74 18.01
CA SER A 85 34.26 10.02 18.63
C SER A 85 32.90 10.55 18.17
N PHE A 86 32.51 10.27 16.93
CA PHE A 86 31.34 10.82 16.24
C PHE A 86 30.05 10.74 17.07
N LYS A 87 29.84 9.63 17.79
CA LYS A 87 28.65 9.43 18.64
C LYS A 87 28.49 10.56 19.68
N ALA A 88 29.57 10.90 20.39
CA ALA A 88 29.55 11.99 21.38
C ALA A 88 29.43 13.38 20.73
N LYS A 89 29.99 13.54 19.52
CA LYS A 89 29.89 14.78 18.73
C LYS A 89 28.45 15.02 18.25
N ALA A 90 27.76 13.98 17.77
CA ALA A 90 26.37 14.04 17.35
C ALA A 90 25.42 14.45 18.49
N VAL A 91 25.64 13.94 19.72
CA VAL A 91 24.91 14.39 20.92
C VAL A 91 25.14 15.88 21.19
N SER A 92 26.36 16.37 21.00
CA SER A 92 26.70 17.79 21.19
C SER A 92 26.07 18.68 20.11
N VAL A 93 26.06 18.23 18.86
CA VAL A 93 25.40 18.90 17.72
C VAL A 93 23.90 18.98 17.95
N ASP A 94 23.25 17.89 18.36
CA ASP A 94 21.82 17.84 18.67
C ASP A 94 21.45 18.80 19.81
N ALA A 95 22.27 18.87 20.86
CA ALA A 95 22.07 19.80 21.97
C ALA A 95 22.17 21.27 21.53
N ALA A 96 23.20 21.64 20.76
CA ALA A 96 23.37 22.99 20.23
C ALA A 96 22.24 23.38 19.27
N ALA A 97 21.86 22.48 18.35
CA ALA A 97 20.79 22.71 17.39
C ALA A 97 19.43 22.90 18.08
N ARG A 98 19.10 22.09 19.09
CA ARG A 98 17.88 22.27 19.91
C ARG A 98 17.89 23.59 20.68
N ALA A 99 19.02 23.97 21.27
CA ALA A 99 19.16 25.24 21.97
C ALA A 99 18.96 26.46 21.05
N ALA A 100 19.38 26.35 19.78
CA ALA A 100 19.16 27.36 18.74
C ALA A 100 17.76 27.29 18.07
N GLY A 101 16.89 26.35 18.47
CA GLY A 101 15.56 26.19 17.87
C GLY A 101 15.55 25.62 16.44
N ILE A 102 16.64 25.00 16.00
CA ILE A 102 16.74 24.38 14.67
C ILE A 102 15.79 23.18 14.58
N ALA A 103 14.90 23.18 13.60
CA ALA A 103 13.88 22.14 13.46
C ALA A 103 14.45 20.78 13.02
N LYS A 104 15.52 20.77 12.20
CA LYS A 104 16.18 19.55 11.69
C LYS A 104 17.69 19.72 11.45
N VAL A 105 18.43 18.67 11.77
CA VAL A 105 19.83 18.45 11.36
C VAL A 105 19.87 17.17 10.52
N TYR A 106 20.32 17.24 9.28
CA TYR A 106 20.29 16.10 8.36
C TYR A 106 21.58 15.30 8.45
N TRP A 107 21.51 14.08 8.98
CA TRP A 107 22.67 13.18 9.11
C TRP A 107 22.79 12.24 7.92
N PHE A 108 23.84 12.42 7.12
CA PHE A 108 24.27 11.49 6.09
C PHE A 108 25.41 10.60 6.63
N ASN A 109 25.18 9.29 6.66
CA ASN A 109 26.26 8.32 6.87
C ASN A 109 26.85 7.91 5.50
N PRO A 110 28.11 8.26 5.20
CA PRO A 110 28.76 7.89 3.93
C PRO A 110 29.09 6.40 3.85
N ASN A 111 29.20 5.69 4.99
CA ASN A 111 29.24 4.23 5.04
C ASN A 111 27.83 3.67 4.84
N LEU A 112 27.52 3.23 3.62
CA LEU A 112 26.14 2.92 3.22
C LEU A 112 25.57 1.65 3.89
N THR A 113 26.41 0.77 4.46
CA THR A 113 25.97 -0.30 5.39
C THR A 113 25.96 0.13 6.86
N GLY A 114 26.58 1.27 7.20
CA GLY A 114 26.83 1.71 8.58
C GLY A 114 27.61 0.71 9.43
N GLY A 115 28.27 -0.28 8.83
CA GLY A 115 28.93 -1.38 9.55
C GLY A 115 28.01 -2.17 10.49
N VAL A 116 26.69 -2.18 10.24
CA VAL A 116 25.71 -2.79 11.15
C VAL A 116 25.85 -4.29 11.25
N GLN A 117 25.44 -4.83 12.40
CA GLN A 117 25.37 -6.27 12.63
C GLN A 117 24.08 -6.84 12.05
N VAL A 118 24.20 -7.95 11.32
CA VAL A 118 23.08 -8.74 10.81
C VAL A 118 23.32 -10.19 11.22
N GLY A 119 22.52 -10.69 12.17
CA GLY A 119 22.75 -12.00 12.78
C GLY A 119 24.11 -12.06 13.49
N GLU A 120 24.97 -12.98 13.07
CA GLU A 120 26.22 -13.35 13.75
C GLU A 120 27.41 -12.40 13.47
N SER A 121 27.32 -11.47 12.52
CA SER A 121 28.47 -10.64 12.13
C SER A 121 28.09 -9.26 11.62
N LYS A 122 29.06 -8.34 11.70
CA LYS A 122 28.99 -7.02 11.08
C LYS A 122 29.16 -7.16 9.56
N LEU A 123 28.40 -6.37 8.81
CA LEU A 123 28.58 -6.26 7.37
C LEU A 123 29.83 -5.44 7.05
N PRO A 124 30.55 -5.76 5.96
CA PRO A 124 31.64 -4.92 5.45
C PRO A 124 31.22 -3.46 5.26
N ASN A 125 32.19 -2.56 5.38
CA ASN A 125 31.99 -1.14 5.11
C ASN A 125 31.68 -0.91 3.62
N LEU A 126 30.85 0.09 3.36
CA LEU A 126 30.62 0.67 2.04
C LEU A 126 30.76 2.20 2.13
N ASP A 127 31.87 2.70 2.71
CA ASP A 127 32.14 4.15 2.77
C ASP A 127 32.55 4.67 1.40
N ILE A 128 31.67 5.45 0.78
CA ILE A 128 31.89 6.06 -0.55
C ILE A 128 33.07 7.03 -0.60
N ARG A 129 33.58 7.47 0.55
CA ARG A 129 34.78 8.32 0.68
C ARG A 129 36.06 7.47 0.74
N ASN A 130 36.01 6.33 1.43
CA ASN A 130 37.15 5.42 1.61
C ASN A 130 36.98 4.14 0.77
N THR A 131 36.94 4.31 -0.54
CA THR A 131 36.55 3.20 -1.42
C THR A 131 37.57 2.08 -1.52
N GLU A 132 38.83 2.29 -1.14
CA GLU A 132 39.82 1.20 -1.11
C GLU A 132 39.61 0.24 0.07
N ALA A 133 38.86 0.64 1.11
CA ALA A 133 38.43 -0.24 2.19
C ALA A 133 37.23 -1.14 1.81
N ILE A 134 36.61 -0.94 0.64
CA ILE A 134 35.47 -1.71 0.15
C ILE A 134 35.95 -3.02 -0.47
N GLY A 135 35.45 -4.16 0.02
CA GLY A 135 35.83 -5.52 -0.44
C GLY A 135 35.38 -5.93 -1.86
N LEU A 136 35.14 -4.98 -2.77
CA LEU A 136 34.66 -5.21 -4.14
C LEU A 136 35.79 -5.06 -5.19
N VAL A 137 35.55 -5.51 -6.43
CA VAL A 137 36.48 -5.31 -7.56
C VAL A 137 36.65 -3.82 -7.87
N LYS A 138 37.80 -3.44 -8.46
CA LYS A 138 38.15 -2.03 -8.71
C LYS A 138 37.07 -1.29 -9.51
N SER A 139 36.53 -1.89 -10.57
CA SER A 139 35.46 -1.28 -11.38
C SER A 139 34.20 -0.97 -10.58
N SER A 140 33.89 -1.76 -9.55
CA SER A 140 32.82 -1.47 -8.60
C SER A 140 33.21 -0.36 -7.63
N ARG A 141 34.42 -0.42 -7.02
CA ARG A 141 34.92 0.63 -6.09
C ARG A 141 34.99 2.01 -6.76
N ASP A 142 35.36 2.06 -8.05
CA ASP A 142 35.32 3.27 -8.87
C ASP A 142 33.90 3.89 -8.95
N LYS A 143 32.82 3.10 -8.90
CA LYS A 143 31.44 3.60 -8.86
C LYS A 143 30.96 4.05 -7.48
N TYR A 144 31.48 3.49 -6.39
CA TYR A 144 31.31 4.08 -5.06
C TYR A 144 32.05 5.44 -4.97
N LYS A 145 33.22 5.54 -5.60
CA LYS A 145 34.04 6.75 -5.65
C LYS A 145 33.36 7.83 -6.48
N ASP A 146 32.87 7.47 -7.68
CA ASP A 146 32.05 8.35 -8.51
C ASP A 146 30.81 8.87 -7.74
N ALA A 147 30.22 8.07 -6.84
CA ALA A 147 29.08 8.51 -6.04
C ALA A 147 29.45 9.63 -5.05
N TRP A 148 30.53 9.50 -4.27
CA TRP A 148 30.99 10.59 -3.41
C TRP A 148 31.44 11.81 -4.21
N GLN A 149 32.30 11.59 -5.20
CA GLN A 149 32.88 12.65 -6.03
C GLN A 149 31.82 13.42 -6.84
N ASN A 150 30.71 12.77 -7.22
CA ASN A 150 29.55 13.44 -7.81
C ASN A 150 28.87 14.44 -6.86
N VAL A 151 28.79 14.17 -5.56
CA VAL A 151 28.24 15.14 -4.59
C VAL A 151 29.20 16.30 -4.37
N VAL A 152 30.51 16.01 -4.30
CA VAL A 152 31.55 17.05 -4.23
C VAL A 152 31.47 17.98 -5.43
N ALA A 153 31.47 17.43 -6.65
CA ALA A 153 31.45 18.15 -7.92
C ALA A 153 30.17 18.97 -8.18
N GLN A 154 29.06 18.69 -7.49
CA GLN A 154 27.81 19.46 -7.61
C GLN A 154 27.67 20.51 -6.49
N SER A 155 28.15 20.20 -5.28
CA SER A 155 27.68 20.87 -4.06
C SER A 155 28.72 21.10 -2.97
N LEU A 156 29.67 20.20 -2.72
CA LEU A 156 30.44 20.22 -1.44
C LEU A 156 31.91 20.62 -1.54
N GLY A 157 32.49 20.72 -2.72
CA GLY A 157 33.92 21.03 -2.84
C GLY A 157 34.35 21.33 -4.27
N ASN A 158 35.67 21.37 -4.48
CA ASN A 158 36.30 21.84 -5.72
C ASN A 158 37.19 20.76 -6.33
N GLY A 159 37.70 21.00 -7.54
CA GLY A 159 38.69 20.15 -8.19
C GLY A 159 38.19 18.83 -8.76
N VAL A 160 36.88 18.58 -8.71
CA VAL A 160 36.21 17.41 -9.27
C VAL A 160 35.32 17.81 -10.45
N ILE A 161 35.45 17.10 -11.57
CA ILE A 161 34.52 17.17 -12.70
C ILE A 161 33.66 15.91 -12.69
N ALA A 162 32.34 16.06 -12.66
CA ALA A 162 31.38 14.97 -12.79
C ALA A 162 30.69 15.02 -14.17
N THR A 163 30.85 13.97 -14.96
CA THR A 163 30.27 13.86 -16.30
C THR A 163 29.10 12.87 -16.29
N PRO A 164 27.84 13.33 -16.32
CA PRO A 164 26.68 12.45 -16.39
C PRO A 164 26.44 11.93 -17.81
N SER A 165 26.11 10.65 -17.90
CA SER A 165 25.57 9.99 -19.10
C SER A 165 24.10 9.64 -18.86
N ASN A 166 23.23 9.90 -19.84
CA ASN A 166 21.77 9.73 -19.74
C ASN A 166 21.15 10.39 -18.48
N PRO A 167 21.40 11.70 -18.21
CA PRO A 167 20.91 12.36 -16.99
C PRO A 167 19.39 12.24 -16.83
N GLY A 168 18.94 11.93 -15.61
CA GLY A 168 17.55 11.70 -15.21
C GLY A 168 16.97 10.34 -15.60
N ALA A 169 17.53 9.65 -16.60
CA ALA A 169 17.06 8.33 -17.05
C ALA A 169 17.33 7.21 -16.02
N GLN A 170 16.69 6.06 -16.20
CA GLN A 170 16.96 4.85 -15.41
C GLN A 170 18.37 4.31 -15.63
N SER A 171 18.96 4.57 -16.80
CA SER A 171 20.34 4.21 -17.15
C SER A 171 21.36 5.30 -16.79
N GLN A 172 20.98 6.30 -16.00
CA GLN A 172 21.89 7.39 -15.62
C GLN A 172 23.15 6.83 -14.95
N SER A 173 24.31 7.22 -15.47
CA SER A 173 25.59 7.00 -14.83
C SER A 173 26.38 8.30 -14.75
N VAL A 174 27.34 8.36 -13.84
CA VAL A 174 28.33 9.43 -13.74
C VAL A 174 29.71 8.79 -13.76
N THR A 175 30.66 9.50 -14.36
CA THR A 175 32.10 9.25 -14.23
C THR A 175 32.75 10.54 -13.75
N THR A 176 33.71 10.43 -12.83
CA THR A 176 34.35 11.58 -12.19
C THR A 176 35.87 11.63 -12.43
N THR A 177 36.41 12.86 -12.47
CA THR A 177 37.84 13.14 -12.65
C THR A 177 38.27 14.18 -11.63
N THR A 178 39.42 13.97 -10.98
CA THR A 178 40.01 14.87 -9.97
C THR A 178 41.29 15.55 -10.49
N GLY A 179 41.88 16.45 -9.70
CA GLY A 179 43.16 17.10 -10.03
C GLY A 179 43.03 18.16 -11.12
N GLN A 180 41.84 18.75 -11.30
CA GLN A 180 41.56 19.73 -12.34
C GLN A 180 41.30 21.10 -11.72
N ALA A 181 42.09 22.11 -12.09
CA ALA A 181 41.85 23.50 -11.72
C ALA A 181 40.66 24.07 -12.53
N GLY A 182 39.45 23.80 -12.05
CA GLY A 182 38.19 24.33 -12.59
C GLY A 182 37.70 25.57 -11.84
N ALA A 183 36.59 26.15 -12.31
CA ALA A 183 35.87 27.17 -11.54
C ALA A 183 35.38 26.59 -10.20
N PRO A 184 35.50 27.32 -9.06
CA PRO A 184 35.00 26.86 -7.78
C PRO A 184 33.50 26.52 -7.82
N VAL A 185 33.15 25.36 -7.26
CA VAL A 185 31.76 24.86 -7.20
C VAL A 185 31.12 25.19 -5.86
N ASN A 186 31.89 25.24 -4.78
CA ASN A 186 31.36 25.33 -3.42
C ASN A 186 31.97 26.42 -2.52
N ASP A 187 33.28 26.65 -2.57
CA ASP A 187 33.96 27.58 -1.65
C ASP A 187 35.22 28.09 -2.35
N THR A 188 35.45 29.40 -2.34
CA THR A 188 36.62 30.02 -3.00
C THR A 188 37.85 30.20 -2.11
N VAL A 189 37.71 30.02 -0.79
CA VAL A 189 38.70 30.40 0.22
C VAL A 189 39.24 29.20 0.98
N ASP A 190 38.38 28.28 1.44
CA ASP A 190 38.77 27.08 2.20
C ASP A 190 37.81 25.88 1.97
N PRO A 191 37.74 25.33 0.74
CA PRO A 191 36.92 24.18 0.41
C PRO A 191 37.34 22.91 1.17
N ILE A 192 36.50 22.46 2.12
CA ILE A 192 36.68 21.22 2.91
C ILE A 192 37.08 20.01 2.05
N PHE A 193 36.47 19.88 0.86
CA PHE A 193 36.73 18.80 -0.08
C PHE A 193 37.40 19.34 -1.35
N ASP A 194 38.66 19.78 -1.22
CA ASP A 194 39.48 20.22 -2.35
C ASP A 194 40.21 19.06 -3.05
N TYR A 195 39.82 18.76 -4.28
CA TYR A 195 40.48 17.78 -5.15
C TYR A 195 41.36 18.43 -6.25
N THR A 196 41.71 19.73 -6.15
CA THR A 196 42.47 20.45 -7.19
C THR A 196 43.87 19.87 -7.44
N THR A 197 44.49 19.23 -6.44
CA THR A 197 45.82 18.63 -6.56
C THR A 197 45.81 17.10 -6.39
N THR A 198 45.18 16.57 -5.34
CA THR A 198 45.08 15.11 -5.10
C THR A 198 43.76 14.73 -4.38
N THR A 199 43.83 13.96 -3.30
CA THR A 199 42.71 13.63 -2.40
C THR A 199 42.70 14.66 -1.27
N PRO A 200 41.54 15.21 -0.85
CA PRO A 200 41.47 16.16 0.26
C PRO A 200 42.11 15.59 1.53
N ALA A 201 42.78 16.46 2.28
CA ALA A 201 43.09 16.16 3.67
C ALA A 201 41.80 15.83 4.42
N ASN A 202 41.88 14.94 5.42
CA ASN A 202 40.77 14.66 6.34
C ASN A 202 39.48 14.14 5.67
N LEU A 203 39.58 13.53 4.48
CA LEU A 203 38.45 13.03 3.69
C LEU A 203 37.45 12.15 4.48
N THR A 204 37.96 11.34 5.42
CA THR A 204 37.16 10.41 6.23
C THR A 204 36.60 11.00 7.52
N ASP A 205 37.00 12.22 7.88
CA ASP A 205 36.58 12.88 9.11
C ASP A 205 35.08 13.15 9.13
N SER A 206 34.58 13.46 10.32
CA SER A 206 33.19 13.81 10.57
C SER A 206 33.01 15.33 10.59
N TYR A 207 31.95 15.83 9.96
CA TYR A 207 31.73 17.27 9.77
C TYR A 207 30.32 17.71 10.15
N PHE A 208 30.21 18.89 10.75
CA PHE A 208 28.97 19.67 10.79
C PHE A 208 29.06 20.84 9.82
N LEU A 209 28.05 21.00 8.96
CA LEU A 209 27.99 22.05 7.94
C LEU A 209 26.72 22.90 8.12
N VAL A 210 26.85 24.20 7.91
CA VAL A 210 25.73 25.08 7.53
C VAL A 210 25.82 25.29 6.02
N TYR A 211 24.91 24.71 5.28
CA TYR A 211 24.89 24.73 3.82
C TYR A 211 23.75 25.60 3.29
N ASN A 212 23.96 26.37 2.23
CA ASN A 212 22.95 27.17 1.54
C ASN A 212 23.32 27.29 0.04
N THR A 213 22.43 26.87 -0.85
CA THR A 213 22.68 26.97 -2.31
C THR A 213 22.81 28.40 -2.83
N GLU A 214 22.30 29.37 -2.09
CA GLU A 214 22.35 30.82 -2.38
C GLU A 214 23.47 31.52 -1.58
N GLY A 215 24.38 30.77 -0.95
CA GLY A 215 25.51 31.30 -0.18
C GLY A 215 26.56 32.03 -1.04
N GLY A 216 27.20 33.02 -0.43
CA GLY A 216 28.27 33.81 -1.06
C GLY A 216 27.77 34.93 -1.98
N THR A 217 28.60 35.28 -2.97
CA THR A 217 28.27 36.23 -4.06
C THR A 217 28.42 35.54 -5.42
N GLU A 218 27.90 36.09 -6.51
CA GLU A 218 28.10 35.51 -7.86
C GLU A 218 29.59 35.34 -8.26
N ALA A 219 30.51 36.11 -7.65
CA ALA A 219 31.95 35.98 -7.87
C ALA A 219 32.63 34.97 -6.92
N ALA A 220 31.98 34.59 -5.82
CA ALA A 220 32.45 33.64 -4.81
C ALA A 220 31.25 32.93 -4.18
N LYS A 221 30.76 31.87 -4.84
CA LYS A 221 29.58 31.10 -4.42
C LYS A 221 29.95 30.11 -3.31
N ASP A 222 30.12 30.64 -2.12
CA ASP A 222 30.41 29.89 -0.90
C ASP A 222 29.14 29.22 -0.36
N LYS A 223 28.80 28.03 -0.88
CA LYS A 223 27.57 27.29 -0.50
C LYS A 223 27.68 26.65 0.89
N ILE A 224 28.89 26.29 1.34
CA ILE A 224 29.13 26.00 2.75
C ILE A 224 29.38 27.33 3.47
N VAL A 225 28.35 27.83 4.14
CA VAL A 225 28.35 29.13 4.84
C VAL A 225 29.24 29.09 6.10
N SER A 226 29.40 27.92 6.70
CA SER A 226 30.33 27.65 7.80
C SER A 226 30.40 26.15 8.08
N TRP A 227 31.53 25.66 8.57
CA TRP A 227 31.72 24.25 8.88
C TRP A 227 32.55 24.03 10.16
N VAL A 228 32.47 22.81 10.69
CA VAL A 228 33.22 22.37 11.88
C VAL A 228 33.66 20.92 11.63
N ASN A 229 34.97 20.64 11.66
CA ASN A 229 35.47 19.28 11.81
C ASN A 229 35.17 18.80 13.24
N LEU A 230 34.55 17.63 13.36
CA LEU A 230 34.12 17.03 14.61
C LEU A 230 35.10 15.95 15.10
N THR A 231 35.90 15.37 14.20
CA THR A 231 36.87 14.32 14.52
C THR A 231 37.97 14.89 15.42
N ASP A 232 38.14 14.27 16.58
CA ASP A 232 39.10 14.60 17.66
C ASP A 232 39.08 16.05 18.22
N ASP A 233 38.27 16.96 17.69
CA ASP A 233 38.17 18.35 18.16
C ASP A 233 37.36 18.47 19.46
N ALA A 234 38.05 18.64 20.59
CA ALA A 234 37.43 18.85 21.90
C ALA A 234 36.54 20.12 22.00
N ALA A 235 36.76 21.13 21.15
CA ALA A 235 36.00 22.37 21.12
C ALA A 235 34.81 22.37 20.14
N SER A 236 34.56 21.24 19.46
CA SER A 236 33.53 21.12 18.41
C SER A 236 32.14 21.59 18.84
N ALA A 237 31.70 21.34 20.07
CA ALA A 237 30.40 21.77 20.59
C ALA A 237 30.24 23.30 20.60
N THR A 238 31.29 24.01 21.02
CA THR A 238 31.36 25.48 21.02
C THR A 238 31.41 26.02 19.59
N LYS A 239 32.20 25.38 18.71
CA LYS A 239 32.29 25.75 17.29
C LYS A 239 30.96 25.58 16.56
N VAL A 240 30.23 24.49 16.80
CA VAL A 240 28.89 24.26 16.23
C VAL A 240 27.91 25.33 16.71
N THR A 241 27.95 25.70 17.99
CA THR A 241 27.13 26.78 18.55
C THR A 241 27.43 28.12 17.89
N ALA A 242 28.70 28.42 17.61
CA ALA A 242 29.10 29.62 16.87
C ALA A 242 28.67 29.58 15.39
N ALA A 243 28.81 28.44 14.71
CA ALA A 243 28.43 28.25 13.30
C ALA A 243 26.93 28.49 13.04
N ILE A 244 26.06 28.10 13.98
CA ILE A 244 24.60 28.29 13.86
C ILE A 244 24.08 29.63 14.38
N ALA A 245 24.91 30.42 15.08
CA ALA A 245 24.47 31.63 15.77
C ALA A 245 23.89 32.69 14.80
N GLY A 246 22.72 33.24 15.13
CA GLY A 246 22.07 34.30 14.37
C GLY A 246 21.50 33.88 13.00
N LYS A 247 21.49 32.59 12.65
CA LYS A 247 21.00 32.09 11.36
C LYS A 247 19.60 31.47 11.50
N THR A 248 18.76 31.67 10.48
CA THR A 248 17.48 30.94 10.32
C THR A 248 17.71 29.72 9.43
N PHE A 249 17.13 28.58 9.81
CA PHE A 249 17.30 27.30 9.11
C PHE A 249 16.02 26.86 8.40
N ALA A 250 16.17 26.42 7.16
CA ALA A 250 15.12 25.80 6.37
C ALA A 250 14.88 24.34 6.81
N ARG A 251 13.71 23.80 6.46
CA ARG A 251 13.37 22.39 6.64
C ARG A 251 12.77 21.85 5.35
N VAL A 252 13.46 20.87 4.77
CA VAL A 252 12.93 19.98 3.73
C VAL A 252 12.33 18.76 4.42
N ASP A 253 11.08 18.42 4.09
CA ASP A 253 10.44 17.19 4.60
C ASP A 253 10.55 16.03 3.58
N GLN A 254 10.14 14.84 4.01
CA GLN A 254 10.14 13.64 3.15
C GLN A 254 9.27 13.82 1.90
N PHE A 255 8.17 14.56 1.99
CA PHE A 255 7.23 14.73 0.88
C PHE A 255 7.78 15.64 -0.21
N ALA A 256 8.43 16.75 0.15
CA ALA A 256 9.08 17.64 -0.81
C ALA A 256 10.06 16.88 -1.70
N TRP A 257 10.91 16.05 -1.07
CA TRP A 257 11.83 15.14 -1.76
C TRP A 257 11.09 14.14 -2.68
N TRP A 258 10.12 13.38 -2.14
CA TRP A 258 9.35 12.42 -2.92
C TRP A 258 8.65 13.06 -4.13
N LYS A 259 8.03 14.22 -3.93
CA LYS A 259 7.31 14.96 -4.98
C LYS A 259 8.25 15.40 -6.09
N GLU A 260 9.41 15.93 -5.74
CA GLU A 260 10.42 16.36 -6.71
C GLU A 260 10.98 15.18 -7.50
N GLU A 261 11.55 14.19 -6.81
CA GLU A 261 12.24 13.05 -7.43
C GLU A 261 11.30 12.14 -8.23
N ALA A 262 10.12 11.80 -7.70
CA ALA A 262 9.20 10.92 -8.42
C ALA A 262 8.68 11.58 -9.72
N ASN A 263 8.46 12.90 -9.69
CA ASN A 263 8.02 13.66 -10.86
C ASN A 263 9.15 13.90 -11.86
N GLU A 264 10.37 14.25 -11.42
CA GLU A 264 11.53 14.40 -12.30
C GLU A 264 11.84 13.09 -13.04
N ARG A 265 11.92 11.98 -12.31
CA ARG A 265 12.18 10.65 -12.88
C ARG A 265 11.07 10.17 -13.81
N GLN A 266 9.81 10.52 -13.53
CA GLN A 266 8.69 10.25 -14.45
C GLN A 266 8.82 11.05 -15.73
N ARG A 267 9.04 12.36 -15.63
CA ARG A 267 9.19 13.25 -16.79
C ARG A 267 10.33 12.80 -17.70
N VAL A 268 11.55 12.68 -17.18
CA VAL A 268 12.72 12.33 -17.99
C VAL A 268 12.62 10.89 -18.53
N GLY A 269 12.18 9.94 -17.70
CA GLY A 269 12.06 8.53 -18.10
C GLY A 269 11.03 8.26 -19.20
N THR A 270 10.16 9.23 -19.53
CA THR A 270 9.07 9.08 -20.51
C THR A 270 9.09 10.12 -21.63
N GLN A 271 10.04 11.07 -21.63
CA GLN A 271 10.14 12.15 -22.62
C GLN A 271 10.28 11.65 -24.07
N ASN A 272 10.90 10.48 -24.28
CA ASN A 272 11.06 9.86 -25.60
C ASN A 272 9.88 8.94 -25.99
N THR A 273 8.81 8.89 -25.21
CA THR A 273 7.64 8.04 -25.48
C THR A 273 6.35 8.75 -25.07
N PRO A 274 5.79 9.63 -25.93
CA PRO A 274 4.62 10.45 -25.59
C PRO A 274 3.35 9.68 -25.16
N SER A 275 3.29 8.36 -25.38
CA SER A 275 2.25 7.44 -24.87
C SER A 275 2.48 6.97 -23.42
N GLN A 276 3.32 7.66 -22.66
CA GLN A 276 3.64 7.35 -21.26
C GLN A 276 3.43 8.52 -20.29
N ASN A 277 2.82 9.63 -20.75
CA ASN A 277 2.39 10.78 -19.95
C ASN A 277 3.51 11.44 -19.09
N PRO A 278 4.53 12.08 -19.71
CA PRO A 278 5.59 12.79 -18.99
C PRO A 278 5.08 13.97 -18.15
N ASP A 279 4.01 14.63 -18.57
CA ASP A 279 3.52 15.88 -17.98
C ASP A 279 2.48 15.68 -16.87
N VAL A 280 2.05 14.44 -16.62
CA VAL A 280 1.11 14.12 -15.53
C VAL A 280 1.92 13.77 -14.29
N PRO A 281 1.97 14.64 -13.26
CA PRO A 281 2.77 14.39 -12.07
C PRO A 281 2.32 13.11 -11.35
N VAL A 282 3.27 12.33 -10.87
CA VAL A 282 3.07 11.17 -10.00
C VAL A 282 2.52 11.60 -8.66
N LEU A 283 3.08 12.68 -8.10
CA LEU A 283 2.74 13.22 -6.78
C LEU A 283 2.41 14.71 -6.86
N THR A 284 1.39 15.11 -6.10
CA THR A 284 0.85 16.48 -6.04
C THR A 284 0.67 16.90 -4.59
N ASP A 285 0.56 18.20 -4.30
CA ASP A 285 0.39 18.67 -2.91
C ASP A 285 -0.88 18.17 -2.22
N ALA A 286 -1.86 17.66 -2.98
CA ALA A 286 -3.02 16.95 -2.44
C ALA A 286 -2.63 15.64 -1.74
N ASP A 287 -1.58 14.95 -2.19
CA ASP A 287 -1.09 13.71 -1.59
C ASP A 287 -0.46 13.94 -0.19
N ASN A 288 -0.13 15.20 0.17
CA ASN A 288 0.35 15.60 1.50
C ASN A 288 -0.68 16.45 2.27
N ALA A 289 -1.96 16.46 1.86
CA ALA A 289 -2.98 17.26 2.54
C ALA A 289 -3.13 16.84 4.01
N THR A 290 -2.93 17.78 4.94
CA THR A 290 -3.07 17.53 6.38
C THR A 290 -4.48 17.06 6.76
N ALA A 291 -5.50 17.49 6.02
CA ALA A 291 -6.89 17.06 6.21
C ALA A 291 -7.10 15.56 5.93
N ASP A 292 -6.26 14.96 5.08
CA ASP A 292 -6.24 13.54 4.75
C ASP A 292 -5.17 12.78 5.54
N GLY A 293 -4.47 13.43 6.48
CA GLY A 293 -3.48 12.81 7.37
C GLY A 293 -2.02 13.05 7.01
N GLY A 294 -1.73 13.84 5.96
CA GLY A 294 -0.36 14.17 5.53
C GLY A 294 0.40 12.99 4.91
N TRP A 295 1.63 13.21 4.47
CA TRP A 295 2.46 12.18 3.85
C TRP A 295 2.94 11.11 4.85
N ARG A 296 2.91 9.83 4.45
CA ARG A 296 3.14 8.67 5.32
C ARG A 296 4.23 7.69 4.86
N VAL A 297 4.89 7.93 3.73
CA VAL A 297 5.95 7.04 3.21
C VAL A 297 7.32 7.62 3.53
N ASN A 298 7.96 7.14 4.59
CA ASN A 298 9.25 7.66 5.05
C ASN A 298 10.39 6.80 4.52
N GLN A 299 11.28 7.37 3.70
CA GLN A 299 12.47 6.67 3.26
C GLN A 299 13.47 6.52 4.42
N ILE A 300 14.00 5.31 4.59
CA ILE A 300 14.93 4.91 5.64
C ILE A 300 16.28 4.45 5.06
N THR A 301 17.34 4.58 5.85
CA THR A 301 18.69 4.09 5.49
C THR A 301 18.80 2.57 5.71
N TYR A 302 19.83 1.92 5.15
CA TYR A 302 20.04 0.49 5.41
C TYR A 302 20.29 0.17 6.90
N PRO A 303 21.10 0.94 7.67
CA PRO A 303 21.20 0.77 9.11
C PRO A 303 19.86 0.87 9.85
N GLU A 304 19.01 1.82 9.45
CA GLU A 304 17.68 2.02 10.04
C GLU A 304 16.69 0.91 9.64
N LEU A 305 16.86 0.28 8.48
CA LEU A 305 16.10 -0.92 8.09
C LEU A 305 16.49 -2.12 8.95
N VAL A 306 17.79 -2.36 9.15
CA VAL A 306 18.25 -3.46 10.02
C VAL A 306 17.77 -3.26 11.45
N ASP A 307 17.88 -2.04 11.98
CA ASP A 307 17.39 -1.69 13.32
C ASP A 307 15.87 -1.91 13.46
N LEU A 308 15.08 -1.51 12.47
CA LEU A 308 13.64 -1.77 12.40
C LEU A 308 13.34 -3.28 12.40
N LEU A 309 14.00 -4.05 11.53
CA LEU A 309 13.74 -5.49 11.40
C LEU A 309 14.13 -6.27 12.67
N ASP A 310 15.09 -5.80 13.45
CA ASP A 310 15.52 -6.43 14.69
C ASP A 310 14.63 -6.03 15.90
N HIS A 311 14.18 -4.77 15.96
CA HIS A 311 13.53 -4.19 17.16
C HIS A 311 12.00 -3.99 17.08
N SER A 312 11.36 -4.15 15.92
CA SER A 312 9.90 -3.92 15.70
C SER A 312 8.98 -5.00 16.31
N THR A 313 9.02 -5.14 17.64
CA THR A 313 8.39 -6.24 18.38
C THR A 313 6.94 -5.95 18.85
N ASP A 314 6.50 -4.69 18.89
CA ASP A 314 5.25 -4.25 19.53
C ASP A 314 3.99 -4.26 18.63
N GLY A 315 4.15 -4.51 17.33
CA GLY A 315 3.06 -4.58 16.34
C GLY A 315 3.59 -5.00 14.96
N ASP A 316 2.76 -4.91 13.91
CA ASP A 316 3.24 -5.09 12.52
C ASP A 316 3.70 -3.75 11.91
N ALA A 317 4.86 -3.72 11.26
CA ALA A 317 5.44 -2.57 10.56
C ALA A 317 5.17 -2.70 9.06
N ALA A 318 4.78 -1.61 8.40
CA ALA A 318 4.56 -1.59 6.95
C ALA A 318 5.85 -1.17 6.22
N ILE A 319 6.41 -2.04 5.40
CA ILE A 319 7.71 -1.84 4.75
C ILE A 319 7.58 -1.94 3.22
N LEU A 320 8.05 -0.93 2.49
CA LEU A 320 8.07 -0.85 1.03
C LEU A 320 9.52 -0.88 0.50
N PHE A 321 9.93 -1.94 -0.19
CA PHE A 321 11.17 -1.96 -0.94
C PHE A 321 10.94 -1.43 -2.36
N GLY A 322 11.74 -0.44 -2.77
CA GLY A 322 11.67 0.20 -4.08
C GLY A 322 12.15 1.65 -4.04
N GLY A 323 12.55 2.19 -5.19
CA GLY A 323 13.09 3.55 -5.31
C GLY A 323 12.48 4.35 -6.45
N THR A 324 12.69 5.67 -6.45
CA THR A 324 12.17 6.58 -7.49
C THR A 324 12.75 6.31 -8.88
N TRP A 325 13.92 5.66 -8.98
CA TRP A 325 14.44 5.18 -10.26
C TRP A 325 13.48 4.18 -10.94
N CYS A 326 12.75 3.37 -10.16
CA CYS A 326 11.87 2.33 -10.70
C CYS A 326 10.51 2.92 -11.12
N PRO A 327 10.09 2.78 -12.38
CA PRO A 327 8.78 3.27 -12.84
C PRO A 327 7.63 2.52 -12.17
N ASN A 328 7.82 1.24 -11.81
CA ASN A 328 6.83 0.45 -11.11
C ASN A 328 6.61 0.95 -9.67
N THR A 329 7.69 1.36 -8.98
CA THR A 329 7.58 1.89 -7.62
C THR A 329 6.85 3.24 -7.64
N ARG A 330 7.26 4.14 -8.55
CA ARG A 330 6.60 5.45 -8.70
C ARG A 330 5.10 5.32 -8.94
N ALA A 331 4.66 4.35 -9.74
CA ALA A 331 3.23 4.17 -10.04
C ALA A 331 2.37 3.82 -8.81
N VAL A 332 2.92 3.16 -7.79
CA VAL A 332 2.15 2.75 -6.61
C VAL A 332 2.15 3.79 -5.48
N LEU A 333 3.14 4.70 -5.43
CA LEU A 333 3.34 5.64 -4.30
C LEU A 333 2.08 6.40 -3.85
N PRO A 334 1.26 7.01 -4.74
CA PRO A 334 0.09 7.79 -4.31
C PRO A 334 -0.96 6.89 -3.64
N PHE A 335 -1.08 5.65 -4.09
CA PHE A 335 -2.01 4.66 -3.54
C PHE A 335 -1.51 4.11 -2.20
N VAL A 336 -0.21 3.81 -2.08
CA VAL A 336 0.41 3.42 -0.80
C VAL A 336 0.20 4.51 0.25
N ASN A 337 0.50 5.76 -0.09
CA ASN A 337 0.35 6.90 0.82
C ASN A 337 -1.11 7.14 1.22
N LYS A 338 -2.04 7.16 0.25
CA LYS A 338 -3.48 7.37 0.49
C LYS A 338 -4.10 6.33 1.43
N GLU A 339 -3.64 5.09 1.36
CA GLU A 339 -4.15 4.06 2.26
C GLU A 339 -3.42 4.04 3.61
N ALA A 340 -2.13 4.38 3.66
CA ALA A 340 -1.42 4.64 4.91
C ALA A 340 -2.06 5.79 5.71
N GLN A 341 -2.44 6.88 5.03
CA GLN A 341 -3.25 8.00 5.53
C GLN A 341 -4.56 7.54 6.19
N LYS A 342 -5.38 6.76 5.48
CA LYS A 342 -6.67 6.26 5.97
C LYS A 342 -6.59 5.37 7.22
N ASN A 343 -5.48 4.66 7.39
CA ASN A 343 -5.26 3.71 8.49
C ASN A 343 -4.33 4.28 9.58
N ASP A 344 -3.88 5.53 9.47
CA ASP A 344 -2.91 6.19 10.37
C ASP A 344 -1.60 5.41 10.56
N VAL A 345 -1.11 4.81 9.47
CA VAL A 345 0.10 3.98 9.45
C VAL A 345 1.27 4.76 8.84
N THR A 346 2.49 4.51 9.32
CA THR A 346 3.73 4.92 8.64
C THR A 346 4.24 3.76 7.79
N VAL A 347 4.58 4.02 6.53
CA VAL A 347 5.22 3.06 5.64
C VAL A 347 6.71 3.41 5.55
N TYR A 348 7.57 2.49 5.95
CA TYR A 348 9.01 2.66 5.89
C TYR A 348 9.53 2.18 4.54
N ASN A 349 10.15 3.07 3.77
CA ASN A 349 10.62 2.76 2.43
C ASN A 349 12.14 2.56 2.40
N PHE A 350 12.59 1.45 1.84
CA PHE A 350 13.99 1.20 1.56
C PHE A 350 14.23 1.10 0.05
N ASP A 351 15.15 1.90 -0.49
CA ASP A 351 15.63 1.70 -1.86
C ASP A 351 16.73 0.65 -1.85
N THR A 352 16.55 -0.43 -2.63
CA THR A 352 17.56 -1.48 -2.77
C THR A 352 18.80 -0.99 -3.52
N VAL A 353 18.71 0.17 -4.18
CA VAL A 353 19.79 0.85 -4.88
C VAL A 353 20.32 1.97 -4.00
N LEU A 354 21.52 1.79 -3.43
CA LEU A 354 22.05 2.68 -2.40
C LEU A 354 22.38 4.09 -2.91
N ASP A 355 22.47 4.31 -4.23
CA ASP A 355 22.65 5.63 -4.86
C ASP A 355 21.36 6.26 -5.42
N GLY A 356 20.20 5.63 -5.22
CA GLY A 356 18.94 6.05 -5.85
C GLY A 356 18.95 5.98 -7.39
N GLY A 357 19.90 5.24 -7.98
CA GLY A 357 20.12 5.15 -9.43
C GLY A 357 20.60 6.46 -10.07
N LYS A 358 21.36 7.29 -9.36
CA LYS A 358 21.82 8.63 -9.81
C LYS A 358 23.23 8.62 -10.43
N VAL A 359 24.06 7.63 -10.15
CA VAL A 359 25.51 7.63 -10.45
C VAL A 359 25.99 6.31 -11.03
N ALA A 360 25.53 5.18 -10.52
CA ALA A 360 26.14 3.88 -10.79
C ALA A 360 25.55 3.13 -12.01
N GLY A 361 24.73 3.79 -12.84
CA GLY A 361 24.16 3.18 -14.05
C GLY A 361 22.87 2.37 -13.79
N ASN A 362 22.42 1.64 -14.80
CA ASN A 362 21.12 0.97 -14.81
C ASN A 362 20.93 0.01 -13.62
N PRO A 363 20.02 0.29 -12.66
CA PRO A 363 19.80 -0.55 -11.50
C PRO A 363 18.98 -1.83 -11.76
N THR A 364 18.47 -2.03 -12.98
CA THR A 364 17.79 -3.28 -13.38
C THR A 364 18.72 -4.31 -14.02
N GLY A 365 19.89 -3.88 -14.49
CA GLY A 365 20.89 -4.74 -15.11
C GLY A 365 22.07 -5.05 -14.19
N GLY A 366 22.92 -5.99 -14.61
CA GLY A 366 24.22 -6.29 -13.97
C GLY A 366 25.28 -5.20 -14.14
N ALA A 367 24.90 -3.93 -14.16
CA ALA A 367 25.78 -2.78 -14.41
C ALA A 367 25.98 -1.87 -13.19
N ASN A 368 25.02 -1.84 -12.25
CA ASN A 368 25.06 -0.97 -11.08
C ASN A 368 25.55 -1.75 -9.82
N PRO A 369 26.77 -1.48 -9.32
CA PRO A 369 27.33 -2.12 -8.12
C PRO A 369 26.79 -1.56 -6.78
N LEU A 370 25.90 -0.57 -6.80
CA LEU A 370 25.16 -0.08 -5.63
C LEU A 370 23.73 -0.66 -5.54
N GLN A 371 23.30 -1.48 -6.52
CA GLN A 371 22.09 -2.30 -6.41
C GLN A 371 22.37 -3.55 -5.55
N THR A 372 21.90 -3.53 -4.30
CA THR A 372 22.11 -4.62 -3.31
C THR A 372 21.47 -5.93 -3.73
N ARG A 373 20.34 -5.89 -4.45
CA ARG A 373 19.61 -7.07 -4.92
C ARG A 373 20.04 -7.60 -6.31
N ASN A 374 21.26 -7.29 -6.75
CA ASN A 374 21.86 -7.94 -7.90
C ASN A 374 22.59 -9.22 -7.47
N GLY A 375 22.29 -10.33 -8.13
CA GLY A 375 22.99 -11.60 -7.93
C GLY A 375 24.28 -11.69 -8.74
N HIS A 376 25.26 -12.44 -8.22
CA HIS A 376 26.56 -12.67 -8.86
C HIS A 376 26.49 -13.08 -10.35
N GLY A 377 25.55 -13.94 -10.74
CA GLY A 377 25.45 -14.52 -12.09
C GLY A 377 25.05 -13.56 -13.23
N ASN A 378 24.82 -12.28 -12.96
CA ASN A 378 24.48 -11.27 -13.97
C ASN A 378 25.70 -10.63 -14.67
N ALA A 379 26.92 -11.03 -14.32
CA ALA A 379 28.16 -10.59 -14.98
C ALA A 379 28.68 -11.68 -15.95
N GLY A 380 29.09 -11.26 -17.15
CA GLY A 380 29.60 -12.16 -18.19
C GLY A 380 30.83 -12.96 -17.76
N THR A 381 30.98 -14.16 -18.32
CA THR A 381 32.00 -15.19 -18.02
C THR A 381 33.38 -14.69 -17.52
N GLY A 382 33.67 -14.92 -16.23
CA GLY A 382 34.98 -14.66 -15.62
C GLY A 382 35.05 -15.16 -14.16
N ALA A 383 35.77 -16.27 -13.92
CA ALA A 383 35.60 -17.13 -12.74
C ALA A 383 36.25 -16.66 -11.41
N ASP A 384 36.47 -15.36 -11.22
CA ASP A 384 36.85 -14.78 -9.92
C ASP A 384 36.41 -13.31 -9.79
N ALA A 385 36.66 -12.53 -10.84
CA ALA A 385 36.27 -11.11 -10.91
C ALA A 385 34.77 -10.89 -10.71
N ASN A 386 33.93 -11.84 -11.13
CA ASN A 386 32.47 -11.73 -11.02
C ASN A 386 31.95 -11.82 -9.58
N PHE A 387 32.66 -12.46 -8.65
CA PHE A 387 32.19 -12.70 -7.27
C PHE A 387 32.16 -11.43 -6.41
N ARG A 388 33.03 -10.46 -6.73
CA ARG A 388 33.19 -9.20 -5.98
C ARG A 388 32.62 -7.99 -6.75
N THR A 389 31.74 -8.22 -7.73
CA THR A 389 31.12 -7.13 -8.52
C THR A 389 30.01 -6.40 -7.77
N PHE A 390 29.18 -7.11 -7.00
CA PHE A 390 28.03 -6.55 -6.29
C PHE A 390 28.13 -6.84 -4.78
N PRO A 391 27.61 -5.95 -3.90
CA PRO A 391 27.50 -6.18 -2.47
C PRO A 391 26.30 -7.09 -2.16
N SER A 392 26.15 -8.22 -2.87
CA SER A 392 24.97 -9.10 -2.80
C SER A 392 24.67 -9.63 -1.40
N TYR A 393 25.68 -9.65 -0.52
CA TYR A 393 25.55 -9.99 0.90
C TYR A 393 24.68 -9.01 1.70
N VAL A 394 24.62 -7.73 1.31
CA VAL A 394 23.79 -6.70 1.99
C VAL A 394 22.31 -7.05 1.93
N TYR A 395 21.85 -7.57 0.79
CA TYR A 395 20.50 -8.12 0.63
C TYR A 395 20.42 -9.57 1.13
N GLY A 396 21.43 -10.39 0.81
CA GLY A 396 21.44 -11.82 1.08
C GLY A 396 21.35 -12.18 2.56
N GLU A 397 22.12 -11.50 3.42
CA GLU A 397 22.08 -11.72 4.88
C GLU A 397 20.80 -11.13 5.47
N LEU A 398 20.31 -9.98 4.98
CA LEU A 398 19.05 -9.39 5.43
C LEU A 398 17.87 -10.34 5.18
N VAL A 399 17.80 -10.97 4.00
CA VAL A 399 16.80 -11.99 3.70
C VAL A 399 17.00 -13.23 4.56
N SER A 400 18.24 -13.73 4.68
CA SER A 400 18.54 -14.93 5.47
C SER A 400 18.25 -14.77 6.96
N GLN A 401 18.40 -13.56 7.51
CA GLN A 401 18.26 -13.27 8.93
C GLN A 401 16.84 -12.83 9.32
N TYR A 402 16.16 -12.02 8.50
CA TYR A 402 14.90 -11.39 8.91
C TYR A 402 13.69 -11.81 8.06
N LEU A 403 13.91 -12.24 6.81
CA LEU A 403 12.84 -12.50 5.83
C LEU A 403 12.85 -13.97 5.38
N SER A 404 13.03 -14.93 6.30
CA SER A 404 13.19 -16.35 5.93
C SER A 404 11.95 -16.99 5.32
N ASN A 405 10.76 -16.41 5.57
CA ASN A 405 9.46 -16.88 5.09
C ASN A 405 8.93 -16.14 3.84
N PHE A 406 9.82 -15.52 3.08
CA PHE A 406 9.52 -14.69 1.92
C PHE A 406 9.10 -15.47 0.66
N GLN A 407 8.09 -14.98 -0.05
CA GLN A 407 7.68 -15.51 -1.37
C GLN A 407 7.84 -14.41 -2.44
N THR A 408 8.38 -14.76 -3.62
CA THR A 408 8.70 -13.87 -4.75
C THR A 408 8.48 -14.58 -6.09
N GLU A 409 8.58 -13.86 -7.21
CA GLU A 409 8.73 -14.48 -8.54
C GLU A 409 10.00 -15.33 -8.65
N TYR A 410 11.13 -14.86 -8.10
CA TYR A 410 12.41 -15.56 -8.19
C TYR A 410 12.77 -16.28 -6.89
N LEU A 411 12.33 -17.55 -6.82
CA LEU A 411 12.69 -18.50 -5.78
C LEU A 411 14.21 -18.75 -5.72
N PRO A 412 14.76 -19.29 -4.61
CA PRO A 412 16.21 -19.55 -4.47
C PRO A 412 16.81 -20.50 -5.52
N THR A 413 15.97 -21.30 -6.18
CA THR A 413 16.33 -22.24 -7.26
C THR A 413 16.21 -21.64 -8.67
N ALA A 414 15.69 -20.42 -8.81
CA ALA A 414 15.55 -19.76 -10.10
C ALA A 414 16.89 -19.20 -10.60
N THR A 415 17.10 -19.15 -11.91
CA THR A 415 18.28 -18.54 -12.55
C THR A 415 18.51 -17.08 -12.11
N ASN A 416 17.42 -16.40 -11.71
CA ASN A 416 17.40 -15.02 -11.25
C ASN A 416 17.41 -14.88 -9.70
N ALA A 417 17.78 -15.92 -8.96
CA ALA A 417 18.02 -15.85 -7.52
C ALA A 417 19.21 -14.92 -7.17
N ILE A 418 19.35 -14.57 -5.89
CA ILE A 418 20.57 -13.89 -5.41
C ILE A 418 21.54 -14.96 -4.94
N THR A 419 22.69 -15.07 -5.60
CA THR A 419 23.85 -15.79 -5.07
C THR A 419 24.86 -14.81 -4.48
N TYR A 420 25.33 -15.07 -3.26
CA TYR A 420 26.26 -14.22 -2.51
C TYR A 420 27.19 -15.03 -1.60
N PHE A 421 28.34 -14.45 -1.27
CA PHE A 421 29.23 -14.96 -0.23
C PHE A 421 28.83 -14.39 1.12
N PRO A 422 28.65 -15.22 2.18
CA PRO A 422 28.23 -14.74 3.48
C PRO A 422 29.14 -13.63 4.03
N TYR A 423 28.55 -12.50 4.43
CA TYR A 423 29.25 -11.29 4.86
C TYR A 423 30.35 -10.77 3.89
N GLY A 424 30.27 -11.12 2.60
CA GLY A 424 31.29 -10.78 1.59
C GLY A 424 32.57 -11.60 1.65
N ASP A 425 32.64 -12.60 2.53
CA ASP A 425 33.82 -13.45 2.72
C ASP A 425 33.88 -14.57 1.68
N THR A 426 34.75 -14.40 0.67
CA THR A 426 34.90 -15.37 -0.43
C THR A 426 35.54 -16.70 -0.01
N SER A 427 35.96 -16.88 1.24
CA SER A 427 36.38 -18.19 1.76
C SER A 427 35.20 -19.08 2.20
N LYS A 428 34.03 -18.48 2.46
CA LYS A 428 32.81 -19.20 2.85
C LYS A 428 32.10 -19.76 1.62
N THR A 429 31.32 -20.82 1.80
CA THR A 429 30.46 -21.33 0.72
C THR A 429 29.40 -20.31 0.34
N ALA A 430 29.27 -20.02 -0.96
CA ALA A 430 28.23 -19.12 -1.47
C ALA A 430 26.82 -19.68 -1.17
N LYS A 431 25.90 -18.78 -0.78
CA LYS A 431 24.48 -19.08 -0.54
C LYS A 431 23.64 -18.53 -1.68
N SER A 432 22.52 -19.20 -1.99
CA SER A 432 21.47 -18.67 -2.86
C SER A 432 20.21 -18.37 -2.05
N GLN A 433 19.57 -17.22 -2.32
CA GLN A 433 18.36 -16.75 -1.66
C GLN A 433 17.35 -16.19 -2.67
N ALA A 434 16.08 -16.13 -2.26
CA ALA A 434 14.99 -15.58 -3.06
C ALA A 434 15.25 -14.10 -3.41
N ARG A 435 15.02 -13.72 -4.68
CA ARG A 435 15.19 -12.35 -5.15
C ARG A 435 13.85 -11.69 -5.40
N LEU A 436 13.61 -10.54 -4.78
CA LEU A 436 12.43 -9.73 -5.06
C LEU A 436 12.56 -8.88 -6.32
N GLN A 437 11.40 -8.56 -6.88
CA GLN A 437 11.20 -7.40 -7.74
C GLN A 437 10.63 -6.22 -6.95
N VAL A 438 10.81 -5.00 -7.48
CA VAL A 438 10.29 -3.76 -6.86
C VAL A 438 9.17 -3.16 -7.71
N PRO A 439 8.11 -2.60 -7.11
CA PRO A 439 7.90 -2.44 -5.67
C PRO A 439 7.56 -3.76 -4.98
N TYR A 440 8.07 -3.93 -3.76
CA TYR A 440 7.68 -5.03 -2.86
C TYR A 440 7.20 -4.44 -1.55
N LEU A 441 6.01 -4.83 -1.09
CA LEU A 441 5.40 -4.28 0.12
C LEU A 441 4.96 -5.40 1.06
N PHE A 442 5.27 -5.25 2.34
CA PHE A 442 5.03 -6.28 3.35
C PHE A 442 4.74 -5.70 4.73
N GLY A 443 4.05 -6.51 5.54
CA GLY A 443 3.90 -6.35 6.98
C GLY A 443 4.96 -7.20 7.67
N TYR A 444 5.58 -6.64 8.71
CA TYR A 444 6.70 -7.27 9.40
C TYR A 444 6.58 -7.13 10.91
N LYS A 445 6.82 -8.20 11.67
CA LYS A 445 6.88 -8.16 13.14
C LYS A 445 8.13 -8.89 13.60
N ALA A 446 9.06 -8.15 14.21
CA ALA A 446 10.28 -8.72 14.77
C ALA A 446 9.94 -9.77 15.83
N LYS A 447 10.71 -10.86 15.87
CA LYS A 447 10.53 -11.96 16.82
C LYS A 447 11.34 -11.77 18.11
N GLY A 448 12.24 -10.77 18.15
CA GLY A 448 13.10 -10.50 19.32
C GLY A 448 14.15 -11.59 19.58
N THR A 449 14.49 -12.38 18.56
CA THR A 449 15.46 -13.49 18.64
C THR A 449 16.68 -13.22 17.77
N THR A 450 17.87 -13.58 18.24
CA THR A 450 19.13 -13.43 17.50
C THR A 450 19.27 -14.38 16.30
N GLY A 451 18.53 -15.48 16.27
CA GLY A 451 18.47 -16.41 15.14
C GLY A 451 17.52 -15.97 14.01
N PRO A 452 17.55 -16.65 12.85
CA PRO A 452 16.74 -16.32 11.68
C PRO A 452 15.24 -16.18 11.99
N GLN A 453 14.67 -15.04 11.61
CA GLN A 453 13.29 -14.67 11.88
C GLN A 453 12.41 -14.92 10.65
N ALA A 454 11.28 -15.60 10.85
CA ALA A 454 10.14 -15.58 9.94
C ALA A 454 9.28 -14.34 10.26
N GLY A 455 9.85 -13.16 10.03
CA GLY A 455 9.28 -11.89 10.50
C GLY A 455 8.17 -11.32 9.60
N ILE A 456 8.05 -11.77 8.35
CA ILE A 456 6.98 -11.32 7.45
C ILE A 456 5.64 -11.87 7.94
N THR A 457 4.71 -10.99 8.27
CA THR A 457 3.36 -11.35 8.69
C THR A 457 2.34 -11.26 7.56
N ARG A 458 2.67 -10.51 6.49
CA ARG A 458 1.87 -10.42 5.25
C ARG A 458 2.70 -9.87 4.10
N GLN A 459 2.45 -10.29 2.87
CA GLN A 459 3.13 -9.76 1.68
C GLN A 459 2.15 -9.44 0.54
N TRP A 460 2.35 -8.29 -0.11
CA TRP A 460 1.51 -7.77 -1.18
C TRP A 460 1.97 -8.40 -2.51
N ILE A 461 1.53 -9.62 -2.79
CA ILE A 461 1.96 -10.39 -3.96
C ILE A 461 0.78 -11.02 -4.72
N ILE A 462 0.94 -11.22 -6.04
CA ILE A 462 -0.01 -11.97 -6.86
C ILE A 462 0.30 -13.46 -6.74
N LYS A 463 -0.67 -14.25 -6.28
CA LYS A 463 -0.64 -15.72 -6.38
C LYS A 463 -1.25 -16.18 -7.70
N ASN A 464 -0.48 -16.86 -8.52
CA ASN A 464 -0.92 -17.39 -9.81
C ASN A 464 -1.68 -18.72 -9.62
N ALA A 465 -2.52 -19.09 -10.59
CA ALA A 465 -3.33 -20.32 -10.53
C ALA A 465 -2.49 -21.61 -10.46
N ASN A 466 -1.24 -21.58 -10.92
CA ASN A 466 -0.27 -22.68 -10.83
C ASN A 466 0.54 -22.69 -9.51
N GLY A 467 0.17 -21.86 -8.53
CA GLY A 467 0.82 -21.79 -7.22
C GLY A 467 2.11 -20.97 -7.15
N THR A 468 2.61 -20.41 -8.26
CA THR A 468 3.75 -19.48 -8.22
C THR A 468 3.31 -18.06 -7.84
N PHE A 469 4.26 -17.21 -7.47
CA PHE A 469 4.00 -15.84 -7.05
C PHE A 469 4.60 -14.82 -8.04
N ARG A 470 4.06 -13.61 -8.07
CA ARG A 470 4.59 -12.46 -8.84
C ARG A 470 4.33 -11.13 -8.13
N GLU A 471 5.32 -10.28 -8.06
CA GLU A 471 5.22 -8.92 -7.55
C GLU A 471 4.30 -8.02 -8.40
N TYR A 472 3.68 -7.01 -7.77
CA TYR A 472 2.86 -6.03 -8.48
C TYR A 472 3.71 -5.01 -9.24
N MET A 473 4.00 -5.29 -10.52
CA MET A 473 4.57 -4.33 -11.46
C MET A 473 3.47 -3.56 -12.19
N SER A 474 3.55 -2.23 -12.26
CA SER A 474 2.67 -1.43 -13.12
C SER A 474 3.32 -0.08 -13.40
N ASN A 475 3.27 0.42 -14.64
CA ASN A 475 3.75 1.76 -14.97
C ASN A 475 2.69 2.84 -14.68
N TRP A 476 3.13 4.09 -14.47
CA TRP A 476 2.25 5.21 -14.09
C TRP A 476 1.07 5.43 -15.06
N TYR A 477 1.31 5.27 -16.37
CA TYR A 477 0.27 5.42 -17.40
C TYR A 477 -0.78 4.29 -17.42
N TYR A 478 -0.53 3.15 -16.76
CA TYR A 478 -1.54 2.10 -16.57
C TYR A 478 -2.45 2.41 -15.37
N THR A 479 -1.91 3.01 -14.31
CA THR A 479 -2.66 3.46 -13.13
C THR A 479 -3.36 4.82 -13.34
N ASN A 480 -2.89 5.62 -14.31
CA ASN A 480 -3.41 6.93 -14.68
C ASN A 480 -3.45 7.08 -16.23
N PRO A 481 -4.31 6.30 -16.92
CA PRO A 481 -4.40 6.34 -18.38
C PRO A 481 -5.07 7.64 -18.86
N GLN A 482 -4.52 8.21 -19.92
CA GLN A 482 -5.04 9.43 -20.56
C GLN A 482 -5.50 9.12 -21.99
N GLN A 483 -6.55 9.81 -22.44
CA GLN A 483 -7.12 9.63 -23.77
C GLN A 483 -6.07 9.96 -24.86
N GLY A 484 -5.93 9.07 -25.84
CA GLY A 484 -4.94 9.20 -26.92
C GLY A 484 -3.48 8.99 -26.49
N LYS A 485 -3.24 8.53 -25.26
CA LYS A 485 -1.90 8.43 -24.65
C LYS A 485 -1.64 7.07 -23.98
N VAL A 486 -2.35 6.03 -24.38
CA VAL A 486 -2.05 4.65 -23.96
C VAL A 486 -1.04 4.06 -24.95
N SER A 487 -0.09 3.28 -24.44
CA SER A 487 0.95 2.62 -25.25
C SER A 487 0.38 1.42 -26.02
N ILE A 488 -0.40 1.72 -27.06
CA ILE A 488 -0.96 0.80 -28.04
C ILE A 488 -0.32 1.08 -29.41
N THR A 489 -0.03 0.03 -30.16
CA THR A 489 0.84 0.05 -31.35
C THR A 489 0.06 -0.33 -32.60
N PHE A 490 -0.98 0.44 -32.93
CA PHE A 490 -1.66 0.38 -34.23
C PHE A 490 -2.25 1.75 -34.62
N PRO A 491 -2.60 1.97 -35.90
CA PRO A 491 -3.04 3.28 -36.37
C PRO A 491 -4.27 3.80 -35.64
N SER A 492 -4.29 5.09 -35.30
CA SER A 492 -5.41 5.74 -34.62
C SER A 492 -6.70 5.82 -35.46
N THR A 493 -6.61 5.48 -36.75
CA THR A 493 -7.72 5.36 -37.69
C THR A 493 -8.45 4.02 -37.60
N VAL A 494 -7.88 3.01 -36.93
CA VAL A 494 -8.53 1.70 -36.69
C VAL A 494 -9.75 1.90 -35.76
N PRO A 495 -10.97 1.42 -36.10
CA PRO A 495 -12.17 1.68 -35.30
C PRO A 495 -12.06 1.26 -33.82
N ALA A 496 -11.36 0.16 -33.53
CA ALA A 496 -11.07 -0.28 -32.16
C ALA A 496 -10.37 0.81 -31.32
N TRP A 497 -9.50 1.65 -31.91
CA TRP A 497 -8.83 2.74 -31.20
C TRP A 497 -9.83 3.75 -30.62
N GLN A 498 -10.90 4.07 -31.34
CA GLN A 498 -11.92 5.00 -30.88
C GLN A 498 -12.73 4.40 -29.73
N LYS A 499 -13.15 3.14 -29.87
CA LYS A 499 -13.86 2.39 -28.81
C LYS A 499 -13.04 2.30 -27.52
N ILE A 500 -11.75 2.00 -27.65
CA ILE A 500 -10.78 1.96 -26.56
C ILE A 500 -10.65 3.33 -25.87
N ASN A 501 -10.47 4.40 -26.64
CA ASN A 501 -10.34 5.75 -26.08
C ASN A 501 -11.60 6.23 -25.34
N GLN A 502 -12.79 5.93 -25.87
CA GLN A 502 -14.06 6.21 -25.20
C GLN A 502 -14.23 5.41 -23.89
N ALA A 503 -13.70 4.17 -23.86
CA ALA A 503 -13.73 3.34 -22.66
C ALA A 503 -12.82 3.87 -21.55
N ILE A 504 -11.64 4.44 -21.88
CA ILE A 504 -10.69 5.02 -20.91
C ILE A 504 -11.35 6.12 -20.07
N THR A 505 -12.10 7.04 -20.70
CA THR A 505 -12.76 8.16 -20.02
C THR A 505 -13.69 7.70 -18.89
N ASN A 506 -14.25 6.50 -19.00
CA ASN A 506 -15.16 5.90 -18.02
C ASN A 506 -14.58 4.61 -17.38
N PHE A 507 -13.26 4.39 -17.46
CA PHE A 507 -12.62 3.19 -16.93
C PHE A 507 -12.48 3.26 -15.41
N THR A 508 -13.60 2.99 -14.72
CA THR A 508 -13.59 2.63 -13.30
C THR A 508 -13.53 1.11 -13.19
N TYR A 509 -12.61 0.58 -12.37
CA TYR A 509 -12.35 -0.85 -12.13
C TYR A 509 -13.54 -1.76 -12.49
N LYS A 510 -13.48 -2.35 -13.68
CA LYS A 510 -14.46 -3.34 -14.12
C LYS A 510 -13.95 -4.71 -13.72
N THR A 511 -14.74 -5.43 -12.94
CA THR A 511 -14.47 -6.84 -12.59
C THR A 511 -14.48 -7.74 -13.82
N ASP A 512 -15.17 -7.31 -14.88
CA ASP A 512 -15.10 -7.91 -16.20
C ASP A 512 -14.61 -6.86 -17.22
N VAL A 513 -13.43 -7.12 -17.78
CA VAL A 513 -12.81 -6.33 -18.86
C VAL A 513 -12.90 -7.03 -20.22
N THR A 514 -13.54 -8.20 -20.30
CA THR A 514 -13.75 -8.96 -21.54
C THR A 514 -14.42 -8.15 -22.66
N PRO A 515 -15.35 -7.20 -22.41
CA PRO A 515 -15.87 -6.33 -23.48
C PRO A 515 -14.85 -5.36 -24.10
N LEU A 516 -13.67 -5.22 -23.49
CA LEU A 516 -12.56 -4.38 -23.94
C LEU A 516 -11.32 -5.20 -24.34
N ILE A 517 -11.23 -6.46 -23.90
CA ILE A 517 -10.20 -7.41 -24.31
C ILE A 517 -10.68 -8.09 -25.59
N PRO A 518 -9.90 -8.10 -26.68
CA PRO A 518 -10.33 -8.71 -27.91
C PRO A 518 -10.38 -10.24 -27.81
N ASN A 519 -11.43 -10.86 -28.38
CA ASN A 519 -11.51 -12.32 -28.47
C ASN A 519 -10.46 -12.82 -29.49
N ARG A 520 -9.54 -13.69 -29.06
CA ARG A 520 -8.49 -14.27 -29.93
C ARG A 520 -8.82 -15.66 -30.49
N ALA A 521 -9.91 -16.28 -30.06
CA ALA A 521 -10.32 -17.59 -30.57
C ALA A 521 -11.05 -17.50 -31.93
N ILE A 522 -11.74 -16.39 -32.19
CA ILE A 522 -12.57 -16.19 -33.39
C ILE A 522 -12.38 -14.76 -33.93
N TYR A 523 -12.31 -14.61 -35.26
CA TYR A 523 -11.99 -13.36 -35.96
C TYR A 523 -13.24 -12.77 -36.67
N THR A 524 -14.37 -12.70 -35.96
CA THR A 524 -15.64 -12.10 -36.47
C THR A 524 -15.69 -10.58 -36.34
N ASP A 525 -14.74 -9.99 -35.63
CA ASP A 525 -14.58 -8.56 -35.31
C ASP A 525 -13.52 -7.88 -36.17
N THR A 526 -13.06 -8.51 -37.27
CA THR A 526 -11.95 -8.00 -38.10
C THR A 526 -12.19 -6.58 -38.62
N ALA A 527 -13.44 -6.18 -38.86
CA ALA A 527 -13.81 -4.84 -39.27
C ALA A 527 -13.50 -3.75 -38.22
N ASP A 528 -13.36 -4.11 -36.94
CA ASP A 528 -12.92 -3.19 -35.88
C ASP A 528 -11.39 -3.01 -35.87
N TYR A 529 -10.64 -3.97 -36.40
CA TYR A 529 -9.18 -4.09 -36.27
C TYR A 529 -8.41 -3.90 -37.59
N LEU A 530 -9.08 -3.93 -38.74
CA LEU A 530 -8.51 -3.66 -40.06
C LEU A 530 -8.93 -2.29 -40.58
N ILE A 531 -8.07 -1.70 -41.39
CA ILE A 531 -8.38 -0.54 -42.24
C ILE A 531 -8.17 -0.93 -43.72
N ASN A 532 -8.14 0.05 -44.63
CA ASN A 532 -7.66 -0.19 -45.99
C ASN A 532 -6.12 -0.25 -45.95
N GLU A 533 -5.55 -1.46 -45.98
CA GLU A 533 -4.11 -1.69 -45.79
C GLU A 533 -3.64 -2.99 -46.46
N THR A 534 -2.33 -3.08 -46.65
CA THR A 534 -1.67 -4.27 -47.20
C THR A 534 -0.71 -4.90 -46.20
N ALA A 535 -0.35 -6.15 -46.44
CA ALA A 535 0.63 -6.88 -45.65
C ALA A 535 1.55 -7.76 -46.52
N THR A 536 2.63 -8.21 -45.90
CA THR A 536 3.49 -9.29 -46.38
C THR A 536 3.31 -10.50 -45.48
N VAL A 537 2.94 -11.64 -46.05
CA VAL A 537 2.90 -12.94 -45.34
C VAL A 537 4.15 -13.72 -45.69
N GLY A 538 4.86 -14.20 -44.67
CA GLY A 538 6.16 -14.85 -44.81
C GLY A 538 6.37 -15.98 -43.84
N VAL A 539 7.60 -16.51 -43.79
CA VAL A 539 8.03 -17.55 -42.85
C VAL A 539 9.30 -17.07 -42.15
N ASP A 540 9.34 -17.10 -40.82
CA ASP A 540 10.60 -16.88 -40.08
C ASP A 540 11.55 -18.07 -40.33
N SER A 541 12.74 -17.77 -40.86
CA SER A 541 13.70 -18.76 -41.33
C SER A 541 14.36 -19.59 -40.23
N ARG A 542 14.18 -19.24 -38.95
CA ARG A 542 14.77 -19.95 -37.79
C ARG A 542 13.76 -20.86 -37.11
N THR A 543 12.48 -20.51 -37.17
CA THR A 543 11.39 -21.18 -36.43
C THR A 543 10.36 -21.85 -37.34
N GLY A 544 10.33 -21.54 -38.63
CA GLY A 544 9.33 -22.03 -39.58
C GLY A 544 7.92 -21.43 -39.37
N ALA A 545 7.76 -20.47 -38.45
CA ALA A 545 6.48 -19.86 -38.13
C ALA A 545 6.03 -18.86 -39.20
N VAL A 546 4.72 -18.80 -39.47
CA VAL A 546 4.14 -17.81 -40.39
C VAL A 546 4.19 -16.42 -39.75
N THR A 547 4.89 -15.49 -40.40
CA THR A 547 5.00 -14.09 -40.00
C THR A 547 4.10 -13.22 -40.85
N VAL A 548 3.55 -12.14 -40.27
CA VAL A 548 2.80 -11.12 -41.00
C VAL A 548 3.39 -9.75 -40.65
N THR A 549 3.76 -8.99 -41.66
CA THR A 549 4.32 -7.64 -41.53
C THR A 549 3.40 -6.64 -42.23
N SER A 550 3.14 -5.49 -41.59
CA SER A 550 2.38 -4.39 -42.18
C SER A 550 3.10 -3.81 -43.40
N GLY A 551 2.35 -3.57 -44.47
CA GLY A 551 2.91 -3.20 -45.77
C GLY A 551 3.33 -4.41 -46.60
N GLY A 552 3.05 -4.37 -47.90
CA GLY A 552 3.34 -5.46 -48.82
C GLY A 552 2.43 -5.46 -50.05
N PRO A 553 2.48 -6.53 -50.87
CA PRO A 553 1.68 -6.66 -52.08
C PRO A 553 0.26 -7.18 -51.84
N THR A 554 -0.02 -7.81 -50.70
CA THR A 554 -1.33 -8.42 -50.43
C THR A 554 -2.27 -7.42 -49.78
N ASP A 555 -3.37 -7.08 -50.46
CA ASP A 555 -4.51 -6.40 -49.84
C ASP A 555 -5.12 -7.30 -48.76
N ILE A 556 -5.21 -6.78 -47.53
CA ILE A 556 -5.80 -7.44 -46.36
C ILE A 556 -6.96 -6.63 -45.77
N SER A 557 -7.49 -5.67 -46.52
CA SER A 557 -8.64 -4.86 -46.13
C SER A 557 -9.89 -5.73 -45.86
N GLN A 558 -10.83 -5.20 -45.08
CA GLN A 558 -12.07 -5.93 -44.76
C GLN A 558 -12.86 -6.39 -46.03
N PRO A 559 -12.96 -5.62 -47.13
CA PRO A 559 -13.52 -6.09 -48.39
C PRO A 559 -12.73 -7.28 -48.99
N ALA A 560 -11.40 -7.20 -49.05
CA ALA A 560 -10.55 -8.25 -49.59
C ALA A 560 -10.66 -9.55 -48.78
N LEU A 561 -10.64 -9.46 -47.44
CA LEU A 561 -10.89 -10.60 -46.54
C LEU A 561 -12.26 -11.24 -46.79
N THR A 562 -13.30 -10.42 -46.96
CA THR A 562 -14.67 -10.90 -47.21
C THR A 562 -14.76 -11.64 -48.54
N ALA A 563 -14.12 -11.12 -49.59
CA ALA A 563 -14.03 -11.77 -50.90
C ALA A 563 -13.23 -13.09 -50.85
N ALA A 564 -12.09 -13.11 -50.16
CA ALA A 564 -11.26 -14.31 -50.02
C ALA A 564 -11.97 -15.45 -49.27
N LEU A 565 -12.70 -15.13 -48.19
CA LEU A 565 -13.52 -16.11 -47.47
C LEU A 565 -14.67 -16.64 -48.34
N ALA A 566 -15.33 -15.76 -49.10
CA ALA A 566 -16.40 -16.17 -50.03
C ALA A 566 -15.88 -17.06 -51.17
N ALA A 567 -14.69 -16.78 -51.70
CA ALA A 567 -14.07 -17.56 -52.77
C ALA A 567 -13.69 -19.00 -52.35
N LEU A 568 -13.31 -19.20 -51.08
CA LEU A 568 -13.00 -20.53 -50.53
C LEU A 568 -14.24 -21.27 -50.01
N GLY A 569 -15.31 -20.55 -49.67
CA GLY A 569 -16.60 -21.13 -49.27
C GLY A 569 -16.47 -22.11 -48.10
N ALA A 570 -16.95 -23.35 -48.26
CA ALA A 570 -16.87 -24.39 -47.23
C ALA A 570 -15.43 -24.81 -46.88
N ASN A 571 -14.46 -24.55 -47.76
CA ASN A 571 -13.03 -24.83 -47.55
C ASN A 571 -12.28 -23.67 -46.88
N ALA A 572 -12.96 -22.56 -46.58
CA ALA A 572 -12.36 -21.45 -45.86
C ALA A 572 -11.90 -21.90 -44.46
N PRO A 573 -10.67 -21.54 -44.03
CA PRO A 573 -10.25 -21.70 -42.64
C PRO A 573 -11.24 -21.05 -41.67
N LYS A 574 -11.36 -21.58 -40.45
CA LYS A 574 -12.21 -21.04 -39.37
C LYS A 574 -11.40 -20.42 -38.23
N THR A 575 -10.14 -20.82 -38.10
CA THR A 575 -9.20 -20.28 -37.10
C THR A 575 -7.90 -19.78 -37.74
N LEU A 576 -7.18 -18.89 -37.04
CA LEU A 576 -5.86 -18.41 -37.51
C LEU A 576 -4.82 -19.55 -37.59
N THR A 577 -4.92 -20.57 -36.73
CA THR A 577 -4.06 -21.77 -36.80
C THR A 577 -4.31 -22.54 -38.10
N GLU A 578 -5.58 -22.76 -38.47
CA GLU A 578 -5.94 -23.36 -39.75
C GLU A 578 -5.48 -22.50 -40.93
N ALA A 579 -5.68 -21.18 -40.89
CA ALA A 579 -5.27 -20.28 -41.97
C ALA A 579 -3.74 -20.29 -42.20
N ARG A 580 -2.95 -20.23 -41.13
CA ARG A 580 -1.48 -20.36 -41.19
C ARG A 580 -1.05 -21.72 -41.74
N THR A 581 -1.74 -22.80 -41.34
CA THR A 581 -1.43 -24.17 -41.79
C THR A 581 -1.76 -24.36 -43.27
N ALA A 582 -2.94 -23.91 -43.71
CA ALA A 582 -3.37 -23.97 -45.11
C ALA A 582 -2.45 -23.13 -46.02
N TRP A 583 -2.09 -21.91 -45.60
CA TRP A 583 -1.14 -21.08 -46.33
C TRP A 583 0.28 -21.69 -46.37
N LEU A 584 0.77 -22.30 -45.29
CA LEU A 584 2.04 -23.02 -45.32
C LEU A 584 2.05 -24.17 -46.35
N ALA A 585 0.92 -24.86 -46.51
CA ALA A 585 0.73 -25.91 -47.51
C ALA A 585 0.61 -25.37 -48.95
N ASN A 586 -0.01 -24.20 -49.15
CA ASN A 586 -0.14 -23.54 -50.45
C ASN A 586 0.15 -22.02 -50.36
N LYS A 587 1.44 -21.66 -50.41
CA LYS A 587 1.92 -20.28 -50.26
C LYS A 587 1.58 -19.37 -51.44
N THR A 588 1.16 -19.93 -52.56
CA THR A 588 0.81 -19.22 -53.81
C THR A 588 -0.68 -18.85 -53.92
N ASP A 589 -1.53 -19.36 -53.02
CA ASP A 589 -2.95 -19.04 -53.02
C ASP A 589 -3.20 -17.63 -52.48
N ALA A 590 -3.74 -16.76 -53.33
CA ALA A 590 -4.01 -15.36 -52.99
C ALA A 590 -5.08 -15.21 -51.88
N ASN A 591 -6.09 -16.09 -51.84
CA ASN A 591 -7.14 -16.03 -50.82
C ASN A 591 -6.60 -16.47 -49.46
N LEU A 592 -5.84 -17.56 -49.40
CA LEU A 592 -5.18 -18.01 -48.17
C LEU A 592 -4.15 -16.99 -47.69
N THR A 593 -3.42 -16.33 -48.61
CA THR A 593 -2.48 -15.25 -48.27
C THR A 593 -3.22 -14.05 -47.67
N THR A 594 -4.33 -13.61 -48.27
CA THR A 594 -5.18 -12.53 -47.72
C THR A 594 -5.76 -12.90 -46.35
N ILE A 595 -6.27 -14.12 -46.15
CA ILE A 595 -6.84 -14.56 -44.87
C ILE A 595 -5.76 -14.65 -43.79
N ALA A 596 -4.62 -15.29 -44.07
CA ALA A 596 -3.51 -15.41 -43.14
C ALA A 596 -2.91 -14.04 -42.76
N GLY A 597 -2.79 -13.13 -43.74
CA GLY A 597 -2.35 -11.76 -43.54
C GLY A 597 -3.34 -10.93 -42.71
N ALA A 598 -4.63 -10.93 -43.08
CA ALA A 598 -5.65 -10.17 -42.37
C ALA A 598 -5.82 -10.64 -40.93
N TRP A 599 -5.99 -11.95 -40.70
CA TRP A 599 -6.14 -12.50 -39.35
C TRP A 599 -4.84 -12.42 -38.53
N GLY A 600 -3.67 -12.52 -39.16
CA GLY A 600 -2.38 -12.30 -38.48
C GLY A 600 -2.20 -10.85 -38.01
N THR A 601 -2.54 -9.88 -38.85
CA THR A 601 -2.56 -8.45 -38.49
C THR A 601 -3.56 -8.17 -37.38
N VAL A 602 -4.77 -8.73 -37.46
CA VAL A 602 -5.76 -8.61 -36.39
C VAL A 602 -5.26 -9.25 -35.11
N ASP A 603 -4.69 -10.46 -35.14
CA ASP A 603 -4.14 -11.11 -33.94
C ASP A 603 -3.05 -10.30 -33.25
N ALA A 604 -2.11 -9.72 -34.01
CA ALA A 604 -1.07 -8.85 -33.47
C ALA A 604 -1.65 -7.58 -32.83
N ARG A 605 -2.65 -6.94 -33.46
CA ARG A 605 -3.36 -5.79 -32.88
C ARG A 605 -4.14 -6.18 -31.62
N LYS A 606 -4.77 -7.36 -31.64
CA LYS A 606 -5.52 -7.90 -30.51
C LYS A 606 -4.62 -8.22 -29.32
N ASP A 607 -3.45 -8.82 -29.57
CA ASP A 607 -2.41 -9.08 -28.56
C ASP A 607 -1.91 -7.77 -27.94
N ASN A 608 -1.73 -6.72 -28.75
CA ASN A 608 -1.33 -5.40 -28.29
C ASN A 608 -2.40 -4.70 -27.40
N VAL A 609 -3.69 -4.79 -27.73
CA VAL A 609 -4.76 -4.38 -26.78
C VAL A 609 -4.74 -5.28 -25.55
N GLY A 610 -4.56 -6.59 -25.73
CA GLY A 610 -4.49 -7.58 -24.66
C GLY A 610 -3.34 -7.33 -23.67
N SER A 611 -2.18 -6.87 -24.13
CA SER A 611 -1.08 -6.46 -23.25
C SER A 611 -1.38 -5.13 -22.56
N SER A 612 -1.93 -4.15 -23.29
CA SER A 612 -2.10 -2.78 -22.76
C SER A 612 -3.33 -2.62 -21.87
N PHE A 613 -4.40 -3.37 -22.10
CA PHE A 613 -5.61 -3.40 -21.26
C PHE A 613 -5.62 -4.61 -20.31
N GLY A 614 -5.38 -5.82 -20.82
CA GLY A 614 -5.14 -7.04 -20.04
C GLY A 614 -6.22 -7.49 -19.08
N ALA A 615 -6.01 -8.67 -18.49
CA ALA A 615 -6.81 -9.15 -17.37
C ALA A 615 -6.36 -8.46 -16.06
N PRO A 616 -7.19 -8.45 -14.99
CA PRO A 616 -6.79 -8.01 -13.66
C PRO A 616 -5.54 -8.70 -13.09
N THR A 617 -5.16 -9.85 -13.65
CA THR A 617 -3.98 -10.66 -13.29
C THR A 617 -2.73 -10.36 -14.13
N THR A 618 -2.79 -9.40 -15.07
CA THR A 618 -1.69 -9.01 -15.95
C THR A 618 -1.07 -7.71 -15.43
N PRO A 619 0.07 -7.72 -14.70
CA PRO A 619 0.50 -6.55 -13.91
C PRO A 619 0.67 -5.26 -14.74
N ASN A 620 1.33 -5.39 -15.90
CA ASN A 620 1.65 -4.30 -16.82
C ASN A 620 0.50 -3.99 -17.81
N SER A 621 -0.73 -3.83 -17.33
CA SER A 621 -1.88 -3.45 -18.16
C SER A 621 -2.79 -2.46 -17.43
N ILE A 622 -3.70 -1.76 -18.12
CA ILE A 622 -4.65 -0.83 -17.48
C ILE A 622 -5.55 -1.55 -16.47
N ALA A 623 -6.08 -2.73 -16.82
CA ALA A 623 -6.86 -3.54 -15.89
C ALA A 623 -6.00 -4.08 -14.75
N GLY A 624 -4.76 -4.47 -15.00
CA GLY A 624 -3.80 -4.91 -13.98
C GLY A 624 -3.41 -3.80 -13.01
N GLY A 625 -3.12 -2.59 -13.51
CA GLY A 625 -2.84 -1.41 -12.69
C GLY A 625 -4.06 -0.92 -11.93
N ALA A 626 -5.25 -0.96 -12.52
CA ALA A 626 -6.51 -0.68 -11.82
C ALA A 626 -6.87 -1.78 -10.82
N ALA A 627 -6.53 -3.05 -11.10
CA ALA A 627 -6.67 -4.17 -10.17
C ALA A 627 -5.63 -4.14 -9.07
N ALA A 628 -4.41 -3.64 -9.32
CA ALA A 628 -3.41 -3.35 -8.30
C ALA A 628 -3.90 -2.19 -7.43
N LYS A 629 -4.37 -1.08 -8.00
CA LYS A 629 -5.04 0.00 -7.24
C LYS A 629 -6.21 -0.50 -6.41
N ARG A 630 -7.09 -1.33 -6.98
CA ARG A 630 -8.24 -1.91 -6.29
C ARG A 630 -7.81 -2.90 -5.21
N ALA A 631 -6.81 -3.74 -5.50
CA ALA A 631 -6.18 -4.64 -4.55
C ALA A 631 -5.64 -3.80 -3.41
N LEU A 632 -4.76 -2.82 -3.63
CA LEU A 632 -4.28 -1.86 -2.64
C LEU A 632 -5.43 -1.24 -1.81
N GLU A 633 -6.48 -0.67 -2.44
CA GLU A 633 -7.69 -0.15 -1.74
C GLU A 633 -8.48 -1.19 -0.90
N VAL A 634 -8.32 -2.48 -1.21
CA VAL A 634 -8.92 -3.65 -0.53
C VAL A 634 -7.99 -4.28 0.51
N PHE A 635 -6.69 -4.19 0.24
CA PHE A 635 -5.60 -4.92 0.87
C PHE A 635 -5.11 -4.12 2.06
N PHE A 636 -4.92 -2.81 1.86
CA PHE A 636 -4.62 -1.86 2.92
C PHE A 636 -5.81 -1.58 3.84
N GLY A 637 -7.00 -2.07 3.52
CA GLY A 637 -7.99 -2.42 4.56
C GLY A 637 -7.42 -3.58 5.40
N GLY A 638 -6.65 -3.27 6.43
CA GLY A 638 -5.72 -4.23 7.05
C GLY A 638 -4.26 -4.02 6.63
N LEU A 639 -3.84 -2.76 6.50
CA LEU A 639 -2.55 -2.40 7.11
C LEU A 639 -2.56 -2.79 8.60
N PRO A 640 -1.39 -2.98 9.21
CA PRO A 640 -1.24 -3.12 10.65
C PRO A 640 -2.18 -2.19 11.42
N GLY A 641 -2.84 -2.70 12.48
CA GLY A 641 -3.78 -1.94 13.30
C GLY A 641 -5.16 -1.60 12.70
N GLY A 642 -5.43 -1.92 11.43
CA GLY A 642 -6.79 -1.90 10.86
C GLY A 642 -7.49 -3.26 11.02
N PRO A 643 -8.80 -3.31 11.36
CA PRO A 643 -9.50 -4.59 11.52
C PRO A 643 -9.52 -5.35 10.19
N ARG A 644 -8.90 -6.54 10.13
CA ARG A 644 -8.91 -7.42 8.93
C ARG A 644 -10.22 -8.21 8.83
N PHE A 645 -11.15 -7.98 9.75
CA PHE A 645 -12.39 -8.73 9.88
C PHE A 645 -13.39 -8.52 8.74
N THR A 646 -13.91 -9.66 8.31
CA THR A 646 -15.11 -9.76 7.51
C THR A 646 -16.35 -9.81 8.42
N THR A 647 -17.53 -9.50 7.89
CA THR A 647 -18.78 -9.79 8.62
C THR A 647 -18.97 -11.30 8.70
N ARG A 648 -18.94 -11.86 9.91
CA ARG A 648 -19.25 -13.27 10.17
C ARG A 648 -20.63 -13.42 10.82
N THR A 649 -21.23 -14.58 10.58
CA THR A 649 -22.53 -14.99 11.11
C THR A 649 -22.40 -16.40 11.66
N VAL A 650 -22.74 -16.59 12.93
CA VAL A 650 -22.90 -17.92 13.53
C VAL A 650 -24.39 -18.19 13.75
N THR A 651 -24.83 -19.36 13.31
CA THR A 651 -26.21 -19.85 13.47
C THR A 651 -26.17 -21.23 14.11
N ALA A 652 -26.71 -21.35 15.32
CA ALA A 652 -27.03 -22.65 15.90
C ALA A 652 -28.48 -23.01 15.51
N ASN A 653 -28.73 -24.23 15.06
CA ASN A 653 -30.11 -24.68 14.89
C ASN A 653 -30.76 -24.97 16.25
N THR A 654 -32.09 -24.93 16.30
CA THR A 654 -32.85 -25.45 17.45
C THR A 654 -33.49 -26.76 17.01
N VAL A 655 -33.24 -27.82 17.76
CA VAL A 655 -33.73 -29.17 17.46
C VAL A 655 -34.55 -29.70 18.62
N THR A 656 -35.36 -30.74 18.36
CA THR A 656 -36.10 -31.45 19.41
C THR A 656 -35.45 -32.80 19.63
N ALA A 657 -35.20 -33.19 20.89
CA ALA A 657 -34.59 -34.47 21.21
C ALA A 657 -35.41 -35.64 20.61
N PRO A 658 -34.76 -36.71 20.10
CA PRO A 658 -33.33 -37.01 20.15
C PRO A 658 -32.51 -36.49 18.95
N ALA A 659 -33.02 -35.55 18.14
CA ALA A 659 -32.31 -35.09 16.95
C ALA A 659 -31.00 -34.36 17.29
N ALA A 660 -29.95 -34.62 16.50
CA ALA A 660 -28.64 -34.02 16.68
C ALA A 660 -28.62 -32.54 16.22
N PRO A 661 -28.10 -31.61 17.05
CA PRO A 661 -27.95 -30.22 16.67
C PRO A 661 -26.77 -29.99 15.73
N SER A 662 -26.77 -28.82 15.08
CA SER A 662 -25.64 -28.32 14.31
C SER A 662 -25.45 -26.82 14.49
N VAL A 663 -24.20 -26.40 14.33
CA VAL A 663 -23.83 -24.98 14.27
C VAL A 663 -23.23 -24.72 12.90
N SER A 664 -23.57 -23.59 12.29
CA SER A 664 -23.00 -23.14 11.02
C SER A 664 -22.35 -21.78 11.21
N LEU A 665 -21.14 -21.64 10.70
CA LEU A 665 -20.39 -20.40 10.62
C LEU A 665 -20.30 -19.98 9.15
N THR A 666 -20.64 -18.74 8.86
CA THR A 666 -20.33 -18.10 7.58
C THR A 666 -19.48 -16.88 7.84
N ILE A 667 -18.26 -16.87 7.30
CA ILE A 667 -17.36 -15.73 7.29
C ILE A 667 -17.53 -15.12 5.89
N ALA A 668 -18.07 -13.91 5.79
CA ALA A 668 -18.21 -13.27 4.48
C ALA A 668 -16.84 -13.17 3.79
N ASN A 669 -16.82 -13.20 2.46
CA ASN A 669 -15.63 -12.90 1.68
C ASN A 669 -15.70 -11.44 1.20
N PRO A 670 -15.07 -10.48 1.90
CA PRO A 670 -14.89 -9.16 1.40
C PRO A 670 -13.73 -9.24 0.41
N GLN A 671 -14.07 -8.99 -0.85
CA GLN A 671 -13.12 -8.51 -1.84
C GLN A 671 -12.08 -9.55 -2.35
N GLY A 672 -12.37 -10.85 -2.25
CA GLY A 672 -11.63 -11.91 -2.95
C GLY A 672 -10.52 -12.59 -2.15
N ARG A 673 -10.50 -12.40 -0.82
CA ARG A 673 -9.55 -13.10 0.07
C ARG A 673 -9.89 -14.60 0.17
N ALA A 674 -8.89 -15.43 0.37
CA ALA A 674 -9.12 -16.85 0.64
C ALA A 674 -9.54 -17.03 2.10
N VAL A 675 -10.82 -17.34 2.34
CA VAL A 675 -11.32 -17.71 3.67
C VAL A 675 -11.08 -19.22 3.86
N THR A 676 -9.99 -19.57 4.52
CA THR A 676 -9.51 -20.94 4.71
C THR A 676 -9.02 -21.17 6.15
N GLY A 677 -8.62 -22.40 6.45
CA GLY A 677 -8.16 -22.81 7.78
C GLY A 677 -9.27 -23.45 8.62
N ASP A 678 -8.86 -23.97 9.78
CA ASP A 678 -9.74 -24.75 10.65
C ASP A 678 -10.37 -23.90 11.75
N VAL A 679 -11.61 -24.25 12.06
CA VAL A 679 -12.38 -23.69 13.17
C VAL A 679 -12.76 -24.83 14.10
N THR A 680 -12.62 -24.62 15.39
CA THR A 680 -13.04 -25.60 16.41
C THR A 680 -14.20 -25.04 17.22
N ILE A 681 -15.24 -25.85 17.43
CA ILE A 681 -16.31 -25.57 18.39
C ILE A 681 -16.16 -26.48 19.62
N SER A 682 -16.13 -25.88 20.80
CA SER A 682 -16.28 -26.56 22.09
C SER A 682 -17.69 -26.27 22.61
N VAL A 683 -18.42 -27.31 23.03
CA VAL A 683 -19.78 -27.21 23.57
C VAL A 683 -19.78 -27.70 25.01
N LYS A 684 -20.37 -26.91 25.91
CA LYS A 684 -20.31 -27.13 27.36
C LYS A 684 -21.70 -27.07 28.01
N GLN A 685 -21.90 -27.96 28.97
CA GLN A 685 -22.99 -27.92 29.94
C GLN A 685 -22.37 -27.72 31.32
N ASP A 686 -22.82 -26.68 32.04
CA ASP A 686 -22.35 -26.37 33.40
C ASP A 686 -20.81 -26.43 33.55
N ALA A 687 -20.12 -25.73 32.65
CA ALA A 687 -18.67 -25.67 32.47
C ALA A 687 -17.95 -26.97 32.04
N THR A 688 -18.62 -28.12 32.03
CA THR A 688 -18.09 -29.40 31.53
C THR A 688 -18.21 -29.47 30.02
N GLU A 689 -17.14 -29.88 29.31
CA GLU A 689 -17.18 -30.08 27.86
C GLU A 689 -17.89 -31.39 27.51
N VAL A 690 -18.94 -31.27 26.68
CA VAL A 690 -19.81 -32.40 26.27
C VAL A 690 -19.66 -32.75 24.79
N ALA A 691 -19.11 -31.84 23.98
CA ALA A 691 -18.70 -32.10 22.61
C ALA A 691 -17.60 -31.13 22.17
N SER A 692 -16.70 -31.59 21.30
CA SER A 692 -15.71 -30.75 20.62
C SER A 692 -15.54 -31.23 19.18
N VAL A 693 -15.61 -30.31 18.22
CA VAL A 693 -15.59 -30.63 16.79
C VAL A 693 -14.78 -29.58 16.02
N THR A 694 -13.84 -30.03 15.19
CA THR A 694 -13.08 -29.17 14.28
C THR A 694 -13.59 -29.37 12.85
N SER A 695 -13.70 -28.27 12.09
CA SER A 695 -14.11 -28.29 10.68
C SER A 695 -13.35 -27.22 9.89
N ALA A 696 -12.87 -27.59 8.71
CA ALA A 696 -12.22 -26.68 7.77
C ALA A 696 -13.24 -25.72 7.14
N ILE A 697 -12.85 -24.48 6.90
CA ILE A 697 -13.66 -23.53 6.15
C ILE A 697 -13.56 -23.83 4.64
N SER A 698 -14.70 -24.01 3.99
CA SER A 698 -14.84 -24.17 2.54
C SER A 698 -15.82 -23.14 1.98
N GLY A 699 -15.42 -22.42 0.93
CA GLY A 699 -16.26 -21.38 0.31
C GLY A 699 -16.62 -20.20 1.24
N GLY A 700 -15.90 -20.01 2.35
CA GLY A 700 -16.25 -19.03 3.39
C GLY A 700 -17.25 -19.53 4.44
N ALA A 701 -17.60 -20.82 4.45
CA ALA A 701 -18.46 -21.41 5.47
C ALA A 701 -17.83 -22.66 6.12
N ALA A 702 -18.20 -22.92 7.37
CA ALA A 702 -17.93 -24.16 8.08
C ALA A 702 -19.22 -24.63 8.77
N SER A 703 -19.40 -25.94 8.87
CA SER A 703 -20.55 -26.54 9.54
C SER A 703 -20.08 -27.62 10.52
N PHE A 704 -20.65 -27.60 11.71
CA PHE A 704 -20.32 -28.48 12.82
C PHE A 704 -21.53 -29.33 13.14
N ALA A 705 -21.49 -30.61 12.77
CA ALA A 705 -22.43 -31.61 13.25
C ALA A 705 -22.02 -32.01 14.68
N LEU A 706 -22.92 -31.84 15.63
CA LEU A 706 -22.69 -32.20 17.03
C LEU A 706 -23.31 -33.60 17.32
N PRO A 707 -22.86 -34.32 18.35
CA PRO A 707 -23.55 -35.53 18.81
C PRO A 707 -24.98 -35.19 19.26
N ALA A 708 -25.86 -36.20 19.34
CA ALA A 708 -27.18 -36.03 19.94
C ALA A 708 -27.03 -35.66 21.42
N LEU A 709 -27.61 -34.52 21.81
CA LEU A 709 -27.56 -33.99 23.17
C LEU A 709 -28.93 -34.14 23.86
N PRO A 710 -28.98 -34.38 25.18
CA PRO A 710 -30.23 -34.29 25.95
C PRO A 710 -30.92 -32.93 25.82
N ALA A 711 -32.22 -32.89 26.13
CA ALA A 711 -32.97 -31.63 26.19
C ALA A 711 -32.35 -30.66 27.22
N GLY A 712 -32.13 -29.41 26.82
CA GLY A 712 -31.42 -28.43 27.63
C GLY A 712 -30.80 -27.30 26.81
N THR A 713 -30.12 -26.38 27.48
CA THR A 713 -29.37 -25.28 26.88
C THR A 713 -27.88 -25.46 27.15
N TYR A 714 -27.08 -25.36 26.10
CA TYR A 714 -25.64 -25.58 26.11
C TYR A 714 -24.93 -24.29 25.71
N ALA A 715 -23.84 -23.94 26.38
CA ALA A 715 -22.95 -22.88 25.91
C ALA A 715 -22.02 -23.46 24.83
N TYR A 716 -21.65 -22.66 23.83
CA TYR A 716 -20.58 -23.02 22.91
C TYR A 716 -19.57 -21.90 22.75
N THR A 717 -18.34 -22.28 22.40
CA THR A 717 -17.25 -21.39 22.03
C THR A 717 -16.64 -21.88 20.71
N LEU A 718 -16.72 -21.05 19.68
CA LEU A 718 -16.02 -21.20 18.40
C LEU A 718 -14.68 -20.46 18.46
N THR A 719 -13.61 -21.12 18.01
CA THR A 719 -12.28 -20.52 17.89
C THR A 719 -11.74 -20.75 16.48
N TYR A 720 -11.34 -19.65 15.84
CA TYR A 720 -10.64 -19.62 14.55
C TYR A 720 -9.25 -19.01 14.76
N GLY A 721 -8.21 -19.74 14.36
CA GLY A 721 -6.81 -19.32 14.56
C GLY A 721 -6.36 -18.12 13.71
N GLY A 722 -7.09 -17.79 12.63
CA GLY A 722 -6.69 -16.78 11.66
C GLY A 722 -5.83 -17.33 10.52
N THR A 723 -5.56 -16.47 9.54
CA THR A 723 -4.64 -16.70 8.41
C THR A 723 -3.87 -15.41 8.10
N GLU A 724 -2.97 -15.43 7.10
CA GLU A 724 -2.30 -14.23 6.58
C GLU A 724 -3.26 -13.11 6.12
N ASP A 725 -4.49 -13.45 5.77
CA ASP A 725 -5.50 -12.55 5.19
C ASP A 725 -6.65 -12.18 6.15
N ILE A 726 -6.85 -12.94 7.24
CA ILE A 726 -8.02 -12.83 8.13
C ILE A 726 -7.59 -13.00 9.60
N ASP A 727 -7.92 -12.02 10.43
CA ASP A 727 -7.68 -12.07 11.87
C ASP A 727 -8.37 -13.28 12.52
N GLY A 728 -7.67 -13.94 13.45
CA GLY A 728 -8.26 -14.96 14.32
C GLY A 728 -9.36 -14.38 15.21
N PHE A 729 -10.29 -15.22 15.65
CA PHE A 729 -11.34 -14.80 16.58
C PHE A 729 -11.82 -15.95 17.47
N THR A 730 -12.40 -15.55 18.60
CA THR A 730 -13.24 -16.42 19.42
C THR A 730 -14.65 -15.84 19.47
N GLU A 731 -15.67 -16.67 19.36
CA GLU A 731 -17.08 -16.29 19.41
C GLU A 731 -17.84 -17.28 20.29
N SER A 732 -18.70 -16.79 21.18
CA SER A 732 -19.47 -17.64 22.09
C SER A 732 -20.96 -17.40 21.95
N GLY A 733 -21.75 -18.43 22.18
CA GLY A 733 -23.20 -18.38 22.08
C GLY A 733 -23.87 -19.55 22.80
N THR A 734 -25.16 -19.74 22.54
CA THR A 734 -25.97 -20.79 23.16
C THR A 734 -26.69 -21.63 22.12
N LEU A 735 -26.74 -22.93 22.37
CA LEU A 735 -27.48 -23.94 21.63
C LEU A 735 -28.62 -24.47 22.51
N THR A 736 -29.80 -24.72 21.94
CA THR A 736 -30.96 -25.25 22.69
C THR A 736 -31.51 -26.50 22.02
N VAL A 737 -31.71 -27.54 22.81
CA VAL A 737 -32.41 -28.78 22.44
C VAL A 737 -33.72 -28.83 23.20
N ASN A 738 -34.84 -28.80 22.49
CA ASN A 738 -36.17 -28.88 23.06
C ASN A 738 -36.47 -30.31 23.56
N PRO A 739 -37.25 -30.46 24.65
CA PRO A 739 -37.78 -31.76 25.06
C PRO A 739 -38.69 -32.36 23.99
N ALA A 740 -38.69 -33.68 23.88
CA ALA A 740 -39.61 -34.41 22.99
C ALA A 740 -41.08 -34.12 23.36
N PRO A 741 -42.02 -34.11 22.40
CA PRO A 741 -43.43 -33.91 22.70
C PRO A 741 -43.94 -35.00 23.65
N VAL A 742 -44.50 -34.58 24.80
CA VAL A 742 -45.17 -35.50 25.71
C VAL A 742 -46.52 -35.88 25.10
N VAL A 743 -46.71 -37.18 24.84
CA VAL A 743 -47.99 -37.71 24.36
C VAL A 743 -48.86 -38.03 25.57
N ASP A 744 -49.83 -37.16 25.86
CA ASP A 744 -50.75 -37.31 26.98
C ASP A 744 -51.98 -38.16 26.58
N PRO A 745 -52.49 -39.08 27.42
CA PRO A 745 -53.53 -40.04 27.03
C PRO A 745 -54.96 -39.47 27.01
N THR A 746 -55.82 -40.10 26.21
CA THR A 746 -57.16 -39.62 25.80
C THR A 746 -58.22 -39.62 26.93
N PRO A 747 -59.06 -38.57 27.08
CA PRO A 747 -60.14 -38.51 28.08
C PRO A 747 -61.52 -39.02 27.60
N THR A 748 -62.41 -39.36 28.55
CA THR A 748 -63.79 -39.90 28.38
C THR A 748 -64.82 -39.00 29.12
N PRO A 749 -66.13 -38.90 28.74
CA PRO A 749 -66.81 -37.58 28.73
C PRO A 749 -67.99 -37.27 29.71
N THR A 750 -68.20 -35.95 29.94
CA THR A 750 -69.47 -35.19 30.22
C THR A 750 -70.26 -35.36 31.54
N PRO A 751 -71.08 -34.36 31.99
CA PRO A 751 -71.14 -32.88 31.79
C PRO A 751 -71.26 -32.14 33.18
N PRO A 752 -72.03 -31.04 33.47
CA PRO A 752 -72.47 -29.82 32.72
C PRO A 752 -72.23 -28.43 33.41
N VAL A 753 -72.19 -27.36 32.59
CA VAL A 753 -72.64 -25.93 32.76
C VAL A 753 -72.45 -25.13 34.09
N VAL A 754 -71.67 -24.01 34.02
CA VAL A 754 -72.06 -22.61 34.39
C VAL A 754 -71.25 -21.55 33.59
N VAL A 755 -71.97 -20.62 32.92
CA VAL A 755 -71.78 -19.18 32.54
C VAL A 755 -70.35 -18.52 32.45
N PRO A 756 -70.05 -17.62 31.46
CA PRO A 756 -68.67 -17.22 31.09
C PRO A 756 -68.21 -15.77 31.44
N ALA A 757 -66.89 -15.53 31.50
CA ALA A 757 -66.21 -14.22 31.32
C ALA A 757 -64.67 -14.40 31.13
N PRO A 758 -63.91 -13.36 30.71
CA PRO A 758 -63.58 -13.01 29.33
C PRO A 758 -62.22 -13.54 28.82
N THR A 759 -62.06 -13.60 27.50
CA THR A 759 -60.83 -14.04 26.82
C THR A 759 -59.65 -13.07 27.00
N ALA A 760 -58.50 -13.56 27.44
CA ALA A 760 -57.24 -12.81 27.39
C ALA A 760 -56.57 -12.94 26.01
N THR A 761 -56.21 -11.81 25.41
CA THR A 761 -55.50 -11.75 24.11
C THR A 761 -54.08 -12.32 24.23
N PRO A 762 -53.61 -13.17 23.31
CA PRO A 762 -52.22 -13.66 23.34
C PRO A 762 -51.22 -12.51 23.15
N THR A 763 -50.16 -12.53 23.97
CA THR A 763 -49.07 -11.53 23.88
C THR A 763 -48.19 -11.83 22.67
N PRO A 764 -47.96 -10.86 21.76
CA PRO A 764 -47.18 -11.11 20.55
C PRO A 764 -45.67 -11.23 20.84
N THR A 765 -45.04 -12.25 20.25
CA THR A 765 -43.59 -12.48 20.25
C THR A 765 -42.83 -11.25 19.73
N PRO A 766 -41.72 -10.82 20.38
CA PRO A 766 -41.02 -9.59 19.99
C PRO A 766 -40.31 -9.73 18.62
N ILE A 767 -40.69 -8.88 17.68
CA ILE A 767 -39.99 -8.72 16.39
C ILE A 767 -38.69 -7.94 16.63
N VAL A 768 -37.54 -8.58 16.41
CA VAL A 768 -36.23 -7.93 16.47
C VAL A 768 -36.09 -6.94 15.31
N LYS A 769 -35.71 -5.70 15.62
CA LYS A 769 -35.56 -4.61 14.64
C LYS A 769 -34.08 -4.31 14.39
N ALA A 770 -33.73 -3.96 13.16
CA ALA A 770 -32.36 -3.62 12.79
C ALA A 770 -31.99 -2.18 13.17
N LYS A 771 -30.69 -1.90 13.34
CA LYS A 771 -30.20 -0.51 13.51
C LYS A 771 -29.99 0.18 12.17
N VAL A 772 -30.22 1.49 12.14
CA VAL A 772 -29.94 2.33 10.95
C VAL A 772 -28.50 2.82 10.96
N SER A 773 -27.86 2.85 9.79
CA SER A 773 -26.44 3.18 9.63
C SER A 773 -26.12 4.66 9.88
N LYS A 774 -27.08 5.58 9.67
CA LYS A 774 -26.90 7.01 9.93
C LYS A 774 -28.23 7.74 10.06
N VAL A 775 -28.30 8.72 10.97
CA VAL A 775 -29.34 9.78 10.97
C VAL A 775 -28.63 11.11 10.76
N ALA A 776 -29.04 11.89 9.76
CA ALA A 776 -28.40 13.16 9.40
C ALA A 776 -29.44 14.23 9.07
N GLY A 777 -29.11 15.50 9.33
CA GLY A 777 -29.97 16.65 9.03
C GLY A 777 -29.22 17.81 8.40
N ALA A 778 -29.81 18.42 7.38
CA ALA A 778 -29.24 19.51 6.60
C ALA A 778 -30.29 20.60 6.28
N ILE A 779 -29.84 21.84 6.12
CA ILE A 779 -30.71 22.97 5.79
C ILE A 779 -31.02 22.94 4.29
N ALA A 780 -32.29 22.80 3.93
CA ALA A 780 -32.73 22.85 2.52
C ALA A 780 -33.16 24.27 2.10
N LYS A 781 -33.69 25.07 3.04
CA LYS A 781 -33.95 26.50 2.87
C LYS A 781 -33.92 27.16 4.25
N ALA A 782 -33.03 28.13 4.47
CA ALA A 782 -32.95 28.79 5.77
C ALA A 782 -34.22 29.61 6.09
N PRO A 783 -34.84 29.47 7.28
CA PRO A 783 -35.91 30.35 7.73
C PRO A 783 -35.37 31.75 8.08
N THR A 784 -36.25 32.75 8.07
CA THR A 784 -35.98 34.11 8.55
C THR A 784 -36.94 34.48 9.69
N SER A 785 -36.77 35.66 10.29
CA SER A 785 -37.76 36.23 11.22
C SER A 785 -39.14 36.45 10.60
N LYS A 786 -39.20 36.59 9.27
CA LYS A 786 -40.43 36.89 8.51
C LYS A 786 -40.99 35.71 7.69
N LYS A 787 -40.16 34.76 7.24
CA LYS A 787 -40.57 33.65 6.35
C LYS A 787 -40.10 32.28 6.85
N ALA A 788 -40.92 31.25 6.61
CA ALA A 788 -40.61 29.85 6.92
C ALA A 788 -39.48 29.29 6.03
N GLY A 789 -38.79 28.27 6.53
CA GLY A 789 -37.71 27.53 5.86
C GLY A 789 -38.05 26.04 5.67
N LYS A 790 -37.07 25.27 5.22
CA LYS A 790 -37.15 23.82 5.02
C LYS A 790 -35.88 23.14 5.53
N TYR A 791 -36.04 21.99 6.19
CA TYR A 791 -34.95 21.21 6.76
C TYR A 791 -35.07 19.75 6.34
N LYS A 792 -34.02 19.21 5.71
CA LYS A 792 -33.98 17.85 5.18
C LYS A 792 -33.40 16.92 6.25
N VAL A 793 -34.07 15.80 6.51
CA VAL A 793 -33.56 14.71 7.33
C VAL A 793 -33.42 13.47 6.45
N THR A 794 -32.28 12.79 6.58
CA THR A 794 -31.98 11.54 5.90
C THR A 794 -31.70 10.47 6.96
N ILE A 795 -32.29 9.29 6.78
CA ILE A 795 -31.98 8.10 7.58
C ILE A 795 -31.48 7.02 6.61
N THR A 796 -30.22 6.64 6.78
CA THR A 796 -29.50 5.71 5.91
C THR A 796 -29.58 4.31 6.50
N THR A 797 -30.04 3.37 5.68
CA THR A 797 -30.02 1.92 5.94
C THR A 797 -28.84 1.29 5.19
N ALA A 798 -28.43 0.08 5.56
CA ALA A 798 -27.35 -0.64 4.87
C ALA A 798 -27.69 -0.85 3.39
N LYS A 799 -26.66 -0.90 2.53
CA LYS A 799 -26.82 -1.04 1.07
C LYS A 799 -27.57 -2.35 0.75
N GLY A 800 -28.64 -2.26 -0.03
CA GLY A 800 -29.52 -3.40 -0.36
C GLY A 800 -30.74 -3.56 0.56
N GLN A 801 -30.77 -2.92 1.74
CA GLN A 801 -31.90 -3.04 2.69
C GLN A 801 -33.05 -2.07 2.38
N THR A 802 -34.29 -2.46 2.73
CA THR A 802 -35.47 -1.61 2.50
C THR A 802 -35.37 -0.29 3.28
N LYS A 803 -35.62 0.84 2.62
CA LYS A 803 -35.37 2.18 3.18
C LYS A 803 -36.32 2.51 4.34
N ALA A 804 -35.78 3.16 5.38
CA ALA A 804 -36.50 3.55 6.58
C ALA A 804 -37.72 4.48 6.34
N SER A 805 -38.73 4.37 7.20
CA SER A 805 -40.01 5.08 7.14
C SER A 805 -40.44 5.66 8.51
N GLY A 806 -41.58 6.35 8.59
CA GLY A 806 -42.18 6.76 9.88
C GLY A 806 -41.94 8.21 10.31
N LYS A 807 -42.32 8.57 11.55
CA LYS A 807 -42.40 9.98 11.99
C LYS A 807 -41.07 10.49 12.56
N VAL A 808 -40.52 11.54 11.94
CA VAL A 808 -39.33 12.26 12.43
C VAL A 808 -39.75 13.52 13.18
N THR A 809 -39.07 13.80 14.29
CA THR A 809 -39.24 14.99 15.13
C THR A 809 -37.96 15.80 15.17
N LEU A 810 -38.07 17.11 14.98
CA LEU A 810 -36.99 18.09 15.09
C LEU A 810 -37.27 19.03 16.28
N LYS A 811 -36.37 19.05 17.26
CA LYS A 811 -36.38 20.00 18.38
C LYS A 811 -35.36 21.11 18.12
N LEU A 812 -35.86 22.32 17.88
CA LEU A 812 -35.10 23.53 17.58
C LEU A 812 -34.94 24.33 18.87
N THR A 813 -33.70 24.61 19.30
CA THR A 813 -33.44 25.26 20.61
C THR A 813 -32.53 26.48 20.45
N LYS A 814 -32.92 27.61 21.06
CA LYS A 814 -32.12 28.82 21.20
C LYS A 814 -32.31 29.40 22.60
N GLY A 815 -31.29 29.28 23.46
CA GLY A 815 -31.42 29.63 24.88
C GLY A 815 -32.53 28.82 25.55
N LYS A 816 -33.39 29.47 26.33
CA LYS A 816 -34.59 28.85 26.93
C LYS A 816 -35.72 28.56 25.91
N THR A 817 -35.68 29.14 24.71
CA THR A 817 -36.76 28.98 23.71
C THR A 817 -36.59 27.69 22.91
N THR A 818 -37.64 26.85 22.91
CA THR A 818 -37.72 25.61 22.11
C THR A 818 -38.88 25.70 21.11
N LYS A 819 -38.70 25.16 19.91
CA LYS A 819 -39.79 24.84 18.97
C LYS A 819 -39.65 23.41 18.46
N THR A 820 -40.75 22.68 18.34
CA THR A 820 -40.77 21.31 17.81
C THR A 820 -41.52 21.28 16.48
N VAL A 821 -40.98 20.61 15.47
CA VAL A 821 -41.67 20.32 14.21
C VAL A 821 -41.50 18.85 13.83
N THR A 822 -42.48 18.28 13.13
CA THR A 822 -42.47 16.86 12.74
C THR A 822 -42.71 16.69 11.25
N GLY A 823 -42.18 15.62 10.67
CA GLY A 823 -42.49 15.23 9.28
C GLY A 823 -42.41 13.72 9.09
N THR A 824 -43.06 13.22 8.04
CA THR A 824 -43.12 11.79 7.74
C THR A 824 -42.02 11.39 6.78
N LEU A 825 -41.13 10.51 7.23
CA LEU A 825 -40.08 9.85 6.46
C LEU A 825 -40.72 8.85 5.49
N LYS A 826 -40.41 8.99 4.21
CA LYS A 826 -40.67 7.98 3.17
C LYS A 826 -39.37 7.75 2.42
N ASN A 827 -39.05 6.49 2.12
CA ASN A 827 -37.83 6.12 1.39
C ASN A 827 -36.53 6.70 1.98
N GLY A 828 -36.40 6.72 3.32
CA GLY A 828 -35.19 7.16 4.01
C GLY A 828 -34.94 8.67 3.99
N THR A 829 -35.88 9.51 3.55
CA THR A 829 -35.72 10.98 3.54
C THR A 829 -37.03 11.73 3.79
N VAL A 830 -36.95 12.88 4.47
CA VAL A 830 -38.06 13.84 4.62
C VAL A 830 -37.54 15.27 4.56
N THR A 831 -38.33 16.18 4.00
CA THR A 831 -38.07 17.62 4.11
C THR A 831 -39.20 18.27 4.93
N VAL A 832 -38.85 18.73 6.12
CA VAL A 832 -39.79 19.31 7.10
C VAL A 832 -39.82 20.83 6.94
N THR A 833 -41.02 21.42 6.94
CA THR A 833 -41.18 22.89 6.99
C THR A 833 -40.82 23.40 8.38
N VAL A 834 -39.88 24.36 8.44
CA VAL A 834 -39.46 25.02 9.69
C VAL A 834 -40.15 26.38 9.76
N PRO A 835 -40.89 26.72 10.84
CA PRO A 835 -41.58 28.01 10.94
C PRO A 835 -40.60 29.18 11.00
N LYS A 836 -41.10 30.42 10.91
CA LYS A 836 -40.29 31.62 11.15
C LYS A 836 -39.61 31.55 12.53
N LEU A 837 -38.33 31.89 12.56
CA LEU A 837 -37.43 31.80 13.73
C LEU A 837 -36.81 33.17 14.02
N ALA A 838 -36.63 33.52 15.28
CA ALA A 838 -35.97 34.77 15.66
C ALA A 838 -34.48 34.77 15.29
N LYS A 839 -33.93 35.94 14.94
CA LYS A 839 -32.51 36.17 14.59
C LYS A 839 -31.55 35.50 15.59
N GLY A 840 -30.48 34.86 15.08
CA GLY A 840 -29.50 34.11 15.87
C GLY A 840 -29.40 32.63 15.49
N THR A 841 -28.58 31.88 16.22
CA THR A 841 -28.29 30.46 15.96
C THR A 841 -29.23 29.55 16.75
N TRP A 842 -29.87 28.60 16.07
CA TRP A 842 -30.74 27.57 16.66
C TRP A 842 -30.08 26.19 16.50
N LYS A 843 -29.87 25.48 17.62
CA LYS A 843 -29.43 24.07 17.64
C LYS A 843 -30.58 23.17 17.20
N VAL A 844 -30.28 22.09 16.48
CA VAL A 844 -31.28 21.12 15.98
C VAL A 844 -30.99 19.74 16.54
N ALA A 845 -31.94 19.17 17.29
CA ALA A 845 -31.91 17.75 17.68
C ALA A 845 -32.96 16.98 16.87
N ILE A 846 -32.57 15.84 16.31
CA ILE A 846 -33.39 14.96 15.49
C ILE A 846 -33.73 13.73 16.31
N THR A 847 -34.99 13.30 16.29
CA THR A 847 -35.44 12.06 16.93
C THR A 847 -36.44 11.35 16.03
N TRP A 848 -36.20 10.07 15.80
CA TRP A 848 -37.04 9.16 15.04
C TRP A 848 -37.24 7.89 15.88
N PRO A 849 -38.48 7.43 16.12
CA PRO A 849 -38.75 6.30 17.02
C PRO A 849 -38.48 4.93 16.38
N GLY A 850 -38.07 4.89 15.10
CA GLY A 850 -37.97 3.67 14.31
C GLY A 850 -39.22 3.43 13.47
N ASP A 851 -39.31 2.25 12.86
CA ASP A 851 -40.51 1.74 12.20
C ASP A 851 -40.74 0.26 12.56
N SER A 852 -41.43 -0.53 11.72
CA SER A 852 -41.64 -1.96 11.98
C SER A 852 -40.38 -2.81 11.78
N LYS A 853 -39.39 -2.32 11.02
CA LYS A 853 -38.15 -3.03 10.69
C LYS A 853 -36.92 -2.48 11.41
N TYR A 854 -36.96 -1.22 11.81
CA TYR A 854 -35.80 -0.52 12.35
C TYR A 854 -36.02 0.08 13.74
N GLU A 855 -34.96 0.06 14.56
CA GLU A 855 -34.88 0.72 15.86
C GLU A 855 -34.91 2.26 15.77
N SER A 856 -35.12 2.91 16.92
CA SER A 856 -35.09 4.37 17.03
C SER A 856 -33.70 4.97 16.75
N GLY A 857 -33.68 6.17 16.16
CA GLY A 857 -32.46 6.92 15.86
C GLY A 857 -32.53 8.37 16.36
N LYS A 858 -31.41 8.87 16.88
CA LYS A 858 -31.25 10.26 17.35
C LYS A 858 -29.95 10.84 16.79
N ALA A 859 -29.96 12.13 16.47
CA ALA A 859 -28.76 12.84 16.01
C ALA A 859 -28.85 14.35 16.28
N THR A 860 -27.70 15.02 16.38
CA THR A 860 -27.62 16.48 16.32
C THR A 860 -27.48 16.90 14.85
N GLY A 861 -28.39 17.73 14.36
CA GLY A 861 -28.37 18.23 12.99
C GLY A 861 -27.63 19.56 12.85
N THR A 862 -27.27 19.92 11.61
CA THR A 862 -26.68 21.23 11.28
C THR A 862 -27.51 22.38 11.85
N SER A 863 -26.87 23.26 12.63
CA SER A 863 -27.53 24.38 13.31
C SER A 863 -27.98 25.48 12.35
N ILE A 864 -29.14 26.08 12.60
CA ILE A 864 -29.76 27.08 11.72
C ILE A 864 -29.35 28.50 12.17
N LYS A 865 -28.60 29.22 11.34
CA LYS A 865 -28.19 30.63 11.60
C LYS A 865 -29.13 31.61 10.90
N VAL A 866 -30.02 32.24 11.66
CA VAL A 866 -30.99 33.22 11.16
C VAL A 866 -30.38 34.62 11.16
N LYS A 867 -30.17 35.22 9.97
CA LYS A 867 -29.47 36.50 9.79
C LYS A 867 -30.36 37.74 9.85
N LYS A 868 -31.63 37.65 9.41
CA LYS A 868 -32.65 38.71 9.42
C LYS A 868 -33.94 38.18 10.03
#